data_AF-A0A453MAI4-F1
#
_entry.id   AF-A0A453MAI4-F1
#
_cell.length_a   1.000
_cell.length_b   1.000
_cell.length_c   1.000
_cell.angle_alpha   90.00
_cell.angle_beta   90.00
_cell.angle_gamma   90.00
#
_symmetry.space_group_name_H-M   'P 1'
#
loop_
_entity.id
_entity.type
_entity.pdbx_description
1 polymer ?
#
loop_
_entity_poly.entity_id
_entity_poly.type
_entity_poly.pdbx_seq_one_letter_code
_entity_poly.pdbx_strand_id
1 'polypeptide(L)'
;VLPAVPYLLDTVQVEGTFMDGTKLITVHDPICSDDGNLELALHGSYLPVPSLEKFSGSDVEDYPGEVHFCSGRIILNLHRRALTLKVVNKADRPIQIGSHYHFIEANPYLVFDRHRAYGMRLNIPAGTAVRFEPGDAKSVTLVSIGGHKVIRGGNGIADGAVDSSQLNEVMQKITEYGFGHEDYPDASEGLIGDGTFDCSVDHEKYSSMYGPTTGDKIRLGDTDLFAEIEKDFAVYGDECIFGGGKVLRDGMGQSAGYPASASLDTVITNAVVIDYTGIYKADIGIKDGLIIAIGKAGNPDVMDGVHSNMIVGVNTEVIAAQGMIVTAGGIDCHVHFICPQLVNEAIASGITTLVGGGTGPAHGTCATTCTPAPSQMKLMLQSTDEFPINVGFTGKGNTAKPEGLSEIIMAGAMGLKLHEDWGSTPAAIDNCLSVGEAFDIQVNIHTDTLNEAGCVEHTIAAFKDRSIHTYHSEGAGGGHAPDIIKVCGVKNVLPSSTNPTRPFTSNTVDEHLDMLMVCHHLDKNIPEDVAFAESRIRAETIAAEDILHDMGAISIISSDSQAMGRIGEVIIRTWQTANKMKVQRGRLPGPGDSDPAKDNDNFRIRRYIAKYTINPAIVSGFSDFVGSVEAGKLADLVLWKPAFFGAKPELIIKGGAIAWANMGDPNASIPTPEPVW
;
A
#
# COMPACT_ATOMS: atom_id res chain seq x y z
N VAL A 1 -21.61 -14.91 -13.89
CA VAL A 1 -21.00 -13.94 -12.95
C VAL A 1 -20.63 -12.67 -13.71
N LEU A 2 -20.14 -11.60 -13.07
CA LEU A 2 -19.62 -10.43 -13.80
C LEU A 2 -18.30 -10.80 -14.54
N PRO A 3 -17.90 -10.07 -15.60
CA PRO A 3 -16.76 -10.46 -16.43
C PRO A 3 -15.40 -10.51 -15.74
N ALA A 4 -15.19 -9.73 -14.67
CA ALA A 4 -13.97 -9.74 -13.88
C ALA A 4 -13.85 -10.94 -12.92
N VAL A 5 -14.97 -11.58 -12.55
CA VAL A 5 -15.00 -12.63 -11.51
C VAL A 5 -14.12 -13.84 -11.84
N PRO A 6 -14.07 -14.37 -13.08
CA PRO A 6 -13.15 -15.46 -13.43
C PRO A 6 -11.67 -15.15 -13.17
N TYR A 7 -11.29 -13.88 -13.18
CA TYR A 7 -9.90 -13.43 -12.99
C TYR A 7 -9.58 -13.02 -11.55
N LEU A 8 -10.61 -12.77 -10.73
CA LEU A 8 -10.48 -12.45 -9.32
C LEU A 8 -10.57 -13.67 -8.41
N LEU A 9 -11.26 -14.72 -8.87
CA LEU A 9 -11.67 -15.84 -8.04
C LEU A 9 -10.94 -17.13 -8.43
N ASP A 10 -9.66 -17.21 -8.03
CA ASP A 10 -8.83 -18.40 -8.26
C ASP A 10 -9.30 -19.60 -7.43
N THR A 11 -9.67 -19.34 -6.18
CA THR A 11 -10.08 -20.39 -5.24
C THR A 11 -11.16 -19.91 -4.29
N VAL A 12 -12.03 -20.82 -3.85
CA VAL A 12 -12.91 -20.63 -2.69
C VAL A 12 -12.56 -21.68 -1.64
N GLN A 13 -12.37 -21.23 -0.40
CA GLN A 13 -12.02 -22.10 0.72
C GLN A 13 -13.06 -22.00 1.83
N VAL A 14 -13.44 -23.11 2.42
CA VAL A 14 -14.36 -23.14 3.57
C VAL A 14 -14.10 -24.40 4.40
N GLU A 15 -14.34 -24.32 5.71
CA GLU A 15 -14.38 -25.49 6.56
C GLU A 15 -15.81 -25.86 6.94
N GLY A 16 -16.12 -27.16 6.88
CA GLY A 16 -17.44 -27.69 7.24
C GLY A 16 -17.33 -28.93 8.10
N THR A 17 -18.35 -29.17 8.95
CA THR A 17 -18.43 -30.38 9.78
C THR A 17 -19.03 -31.53 8.98
N PHE A 18 -18.16 -32.44 8.53
CA PHE A 18 -18.58 -33.69 7.89
C PHE A 18 -18.87 -34.77 8.94
N MET A 19 -19.35 -35.94 8.50
CA MET A 19 -19.61 -37.09 9.38
C MET A 19 -18.37 -37.55 10.17
N ASP A 20 -17.18 -37.22 9.67
CA ASP A 20 -15.88 -37.54 10.27
C ASP A 20 -15.17 -36.29 10.86
N GLY A 21 -15.95 -35.25 11.19
CA GLY A 21 -15.46 -33.99 11.78
C GLY A 21 -15.13 -32.91 10.75
N THR A 22 -14.54 -31.82 11.21
CA THR A 22 -14.20 -30.65 10.38
C THR A 22 -13.22 -31.02 9.27
N LYS A 23 -13.48 -30.52 8.05
CA LYS A 23 -12.57 -30.61 6.91
C LYS A 23 -12.51 -29.28 6.16
N LEU A 24 -11.31 -28.91 5.73
CA LEU A 24 -11.08 -27.87 4.73
C LEU A 24 -11.47 -28.39 3.35
N ILE A 25 -12.27 -27.61 2.64
CA ILE A 25 -12.55 -27.78 1.22
C ILE A 25 -11.97 -26.59 0.48
N THR A 26 -11.17 -26.85 -0.55
CA THR A 26 -10.70 -25.84 -1.50
C THR A 26 -11.27 -26.17 -2.87
N VAL A 27 -12.07 -25.25 -3.41
CA VAL A 27 -12.56 -25.30 -4.78
C VAL A 27 -11.60 -24.47 -5.62
N HIS A 28 -10.85 -25.12 -6.51
CA HIS A 28 -9.96 -24.47 -7.46
C HIS A 28 -10.71 -24.12 -8.73
N ASP A 29 -10.40 -22.96 -9.31
CA ASP A 29 -10.97 -22.47 -10.58
C ASP A 29 -12.50 -22.61 -10.62
N PRO A 30 -13.23 -22.05 -9.63
CA PRO A 30 -14.67 -22.29 -9.46
C PRO A 30 -15.51 -21.85 -10.66
N ILE A 31 -15.00 -20.94 -11.49
CA ILE A 31 -15.65 -20.50 -12.73
C ILE A 31 -14.98 -21.19 -13.93
N CYS A 32 -15.33 -22.45 -14.17
CA CYS A 32 -14.71 -23.31 -15.20
C CYS A 32 -15.65 -23.72 -16.35
N SER A 33 -16.86 -23.14 -16.44
CA SER A 33 -17.83 -23.42 -17.49
C SER A 33 -18.66 -22.18 -17.83
N ASP A 34 -19.15 -22.11 -19.07
CA ASP A 34 -19.99 -21.01 -19.55
C ASP A 34 -21.27 -20.88 -18.70
N ASP A 35 -21.91 -22.03 -18.43
CA ASP A 35 -23.07 -22.14 -17.56
C ASP A 35 -22.77 -23.05 -16.36
N GLY A 36 -23.18 -22.61 -15.17
CA GLY A 36 -23.12 -23.42 -13.96
C GLY A 36 -24.36 -24.31 -13.79
N ASN A 37 -24.24 -25.37 -12.98
CA ASN A 37 -25.42 -26.14 -12.57
C ASN A 37 -26.22 -25.36 -11.52
N LEU A 38 -27.24 -24.62 -11.97
CA LEU A 38 -28.04 -23.74 -11.12
C LEU A 38 -28.89 -24.48 -10.07
N GLU A 39 -29.21 -25.75 -10.29
CA GLU A 39 -29.90 -26.58 -9.29
C GLU A 39 -28.97 -26.88 -8.10
N LEU A 40 -27.69 -27.20 -8.38
CA LEU A 40 -26.68 -27.38 -7.34
C LEU A 40 -26.33 -26.06 -6.64
N ALA A 41 -26.20 -24.96 -7.40
CA ALA A 41 -25.91 -23.64 -6.83
C ALA A 41 -27.01 -23.15 -5.86
N LEU A 42 -28.26 -23.56 -6.08
CA LEU A 42 -29.41 -23.22 -5.24
C LEU A 42 -29.82 -24.35 -4.28
N HIS A 43 -29.02 -25.40 -4.16
CA HIS A 43 -29.33 -26.55 -3.32
C HIS A 43 -29.58 -26.13 -1.87
N GLY A 44 -30.69 -26.58 -1.28
CA GLY A 44 -31.08 -26.24 0.10
C GLY A 44 -31.69 -24.85 0.29
N SER A 45 -31.70 -23.98 -0.72
CA SER A 45 -32.25 -22.62 -0.61
C SER A 45 -33.79 -22.55 -0.73
N TYR A 46 -34.41 -23.55 -1.34
CA TYR A 46 -35.83 -23.57 -1.74
C TYR A 46 -36.24 -22.46 -2.74
N LEU A 47 -35.27 -21.76 -3.35
CA LEU A 47 -35.53 -20.79 -4.41
C LEU A 47 -35.81 -21.50 -5.75
N PRO A 48 -36.69 -20.95 -6.60
CA PRO A 48 -36.92 -21.51 -7.93
C PRO A 48 -35.68 -21.33 -8.81
N VAL A 49 -35.25 -22.41 -9.48
CA VAL A 49 -34.14 -22.37 -10.43
C VAL A 49 -34.48 -21.46 -11.61
N PRO A 50 -33.74 -20.36 -11.84
CA PRO A 50 -33.99 -19.49 -12.97
C PRO A 50 -33.60 -20.18 -14.30
N SER A 51 -34.27 -19.82 -15.40
CA SER A 51 -33.80 -20.19 -16.75
C SER A 51 -32.51 -19.42 -17.08
N LEU A 52 -31.65 -20.03 -17.89
CA LEU A 52 -30.38 -19.41 -18.33
C LEU A 52 -30.60 -18.11 -19.12
N GLU A 53 -31.74 -17.98 -19.80
CA GLU A 53 -32.14 -16.76 -20.52
C GLU A 53 -32.27 -15.52 -19.62
N LYS A 54 -32.37 -15.68 -18.30
CA LYS A 54 -32.40 -14.55 -17.36
C LYS A 54 -31.03 -13.89 -17.18
N PHE A 55 -29.95 -14.56 -17.59
CA PHE A 55 -28.60 -14.03 -17.49
C PHE A 55 -28.24 -13.40 -18.84
N SER A 56 -28.02 -12.09 -18.84
CA SER A 56 -27.46 -11.38 -19.99
C SER A 56 -25.94 -11.36 -19.86
N GLY A 57 -25.25 -11.81 -20.90
CA GLY A 57 -23.80 -11.77 -20.99
C GLY A 57 -23.30 -10.45 -21.56
N SER A 58 -22.04 -10.13 -21.24
CA SER A 58 -21.26 -9.07 -21.90
C SER A 58 -19.93 -9.71 -22.28
N ASP A 59 -19.53 -9.58 -23.55
CA ASP A 59 -18.26 -10.15 -24.09
C ASP A 59 -17.03 -9.27 -23.75
N VAL A 60 -17.15 -8.36 -22.78
CA VAL A 60 -16.07 -7.47 -22.37
C VAL A 60 -15.20 -8.21 -21.36
N GLU A 61 -13.98 -8.55 -21.76
CA GLU A 61 -12.96 -9.04 -20.83
C GLU A 61 -12.45 -7.88 -19.95
N ASP A 62 -12.35 -8.13 -18.65
CA ASP A 62 -11.89 -7.17 -17.66
C ASP A 62 -10.93 -7.89 -16.71
N TYR A 63 -9.69 -7.41 -16.63
CA TYR A 63 -8.60 -8.06 -15.90
C TYR A 63 -8.08 -7.13 -14.79
N PRO A 64 -8.79 -7.02 -13.65
CA PRO A 64 -8.34 -6.14 -12.58
C PRO A 64 -6.96 -6.56 -12.08
N GLY A 65 -6.05 -5.59 -11.93
CA GLY A 65 -4.69 -5.87 -11.46
C GLY A 65 -3.75 -6.49 -12.48
N GLU A 66 -4.12 -6.57 -13.77
CA GLU A 66 -3.27 -7.16 -14.82
C GLU A 66 -1.87 -6.53 -14.89
N VAL A 67 -0.90 -7.33 -15.31
CA VAL A 67 0.48 -6.89 -15.47
C VAL A 67 0.90 -6.99 -16.94
N HIS A 68 1.35 -5.88 -17.51
CA HIS A 68 1.95 -5.83 -18.85
C HIS A 68 3.46 -5.91 -18.75
N PHE A 69 4.03 -6.96 -19.33
CA PHE A 69 5.45 -7.27 -19.21
C PHE A 69 6.28 -6.63 -20.31
N CYS A 70 7.48 -6.19 -19.96
CA CYS A 70 8.48 -5.79 -20.95
C CYS A 70 8.93 -6.97 -21.82
N SER A 71 9.31 -6.68 -23.08
CA SER A 71 9.96 -7.67 -23.94
C SER A 71 11.42 -7.85 -23.52
N GLY A 72 11.85 -9.07 -23.21
CA GLY A 72 13.23 -9.36 -22.85
C GLY A 72 13.36 -10.56 -21.92
N ARG A 73 14.61 -10.90 -21.59
CA ARG A 73 14.92 -11.90 -20.57
C ARG A 73 15.80 -11.26 -19.51
N ILE A 74 15.52 -11.61 -18.26
CA ILE A 74 16.28 -11.20 -17.08
C ILE A 74 17.33 -12.27 -16.83
N ILE A 75 18.61 -11.89 -16.84
CA ILE A 75 19.72 -12.78 -16.50
C ILE A 75 19.95 -12.70 -14.99
N LEU A 76 19.86 -13.83 -14.32
CA LEU A 76 20.06 -13.93 -12.87
C LEU A 76 21.55 -14.08 -12.54
N ASN A 77 21.97 -13.56 -11.39
CA ASN A 77 23.31 -13.76 -10.81
C ASN A 77 24.46 -13.26 -11.71
N LEU A 78 24.20 -12.21 -12.49
CA LEU A 78 25.12 -11.66 -13.47
C LEU A 78 26.51 -11.35 -12.89
N HIS A 79 27.57 -11.56 -13.68
CA HIS A 79 28.97 -11.32 -13.32
C HIS A 79 29.56 -12.21 -12.22
N ARG A 80 28.87 -13.26 -11.79
CA ARG A 80 29.40 -14.23 -10.82
C ARG A 80 30.18 -15.34 -11.51
N ARG A 81 31.19 -15.88 -10.81
CA ARG A 81 31.88 -17.11 -11.23
C ARG A 81 30.88 -18.24 -11.22
N ALA A 82 30.86 -19.04 -12.27
CA ALA A 82 29.96 -20.15 -12.45
C ALA A 82 30.71 -21.43 -12.83
N LEU A 83 30.14 -22.58 -12.47
CA LEU A 83 30.63 -23.88 -12.90
C LEU A 83 29.52 -24.94 -12.90
N THR A 84 29.72 -26.03 -13.63
CA THR A 84 28.78 -27.16 -13.65
C THR A 84 29.37 -28.39 -12.96
N LEU A 85 28.63 -28.98 -12.01
CA LEU A 85 28.99 -30.23 -11.34
C LEU A 85 27.94 -31.31 -11.57
N LYS A 86 28.39 -32.54 -11.70
CA LYS A 86 27.54 -33.72 -11.57
C LYS A 86 27.37 -34.07 -10.10
N VAL A 87 26.12 -34.22 -9.66
CA VAL A 87 25.76 -34.52 -8.28
C VAL A 87 24.94 -35.80 -8.24
N VAL A 88 25.35 -36.75 -7.39
CA VAL A 88 24.72 -38.07 -7.26
C VAL A 88 24.16 -38.24 -5.86
N ASN A 89 22.89 -38.62 -5.75
CA ASN A 89 22.28 -38.97 -4.47
C ASN A 89 22.48 -40.45 -4.15
N LYS A 90 23.33 -40.75 -3.15
CA LYS A 90 23.54 -42.11 -2.63
C LYS A 90 22.70 -42.44 -1.40
N ALA A 91 21.79 -41.56 -0.99
CA ALA A 91 20.84 -41.86 0.08
C ALA A 91 19.70 -42.76 -0.43
N ASP A 92 19.02 -43.36 0.53
CA ASP A 92 17.75 -44.09 0.37
C ASP A 92 16.52 -43.17 0.44
N ARG A 93 16.74 -41.84 0.52
CA ARG A 93 15.69 -40.82 0.65
C ARG A 93 15.92 -39.67 -0.35
N PRO A 94 14.84 -38.95 -0.73
CA PRO A 94 14.98 -37.76 -1.54
C PRO A 94 15.73 -36.65 -0.80
N ILE A 95 16.54 -35.90 -1.53
CA ILE A 95 17.28 -34.73 -1.03
C ILE A 95 16.94 -33.54 -1.92
N GLN A 96 16.62 -32.39 -1.33
CA GLN A 96 16.28 -31.18 -2.06
C GLN A 96 17.10 -30.00 -1.55
N ILE A 97 17.78 -29.29 -2.45
CA ILE A 97 18.71 -28.20 -2.12
C ILE A 97 18.16 -26.89 -2.69
N GLY A 98 17.95 -25.91 -1.81
CA GLY A 98 17.45 -24.59 -2.17
C GLY A 98 18.51 -23.70 -2.82
N SER A 99 18.05 -22.73 -3.61
CA SER A 99 18.86 -21.78 -4.39
C SER A 99 20.06 -21.18 -3.63
N HIS A 100 19.84 -20.75 -2.38
CA HIS A 100 20.82 -20.01 -1.59
C HIS A 100 21.58 -20.85 -0.55
N TYR A 101 21.39 -22.17 -0.57
CA TYR A 101 22.13 -23.05 0.33
C TYR A 101 23.61 -23.13 -0.09
N HIS A 102 24.53 -22.99 0.86
CA HIS A 102 25.97 -23.17 0.64
C HIS A 102 26.24 -24.60 0.16
N PHE A 103 26.61 -24.78 -1.11
CA PHE A 103 26.51 -26.08 -1.76
C PHE A 103 27.46 -27.12 -1.14
N ILE A 104 28.62 -26.68 -0.67
CA ILE A 104 29.57 -27.53 0.08
C ILE A 104 29.01 -28.08 1.40
N GLU A 105 28.01 -27.43 1.99
CA GLU A 105 27.37 -27.86 3.24
C GLU A 105 26.26 -28.91 2.98
N ALA A 106 25.98 -29.25 1.72
CA ALA A 106 24.84 -30.10 1.38
C ALA A 106 24.98 -31.51 1.95
N ASN A 107 23.85 -32.19 2.13
CA ASN A 107 23.73 -33.51 2.77
C ASN A 107 24.91 -34.46 2.40
N PRO A 108 25.51 -35.18 3.38
CA PRO A 108 26.69 -36.02 3.15
C PRO A 108 26.48 -37.15 2.14
N TYR A 109 25.23 -37.57 1.89
CA TYR A 109 24.92 -38.59 0.87
C TYR A 109 24.91 -38.06 -0.56
N LEU A 110 24.95 -36.74 -0.77
CA LEU A 110 25.22 -36.17 -2.07
C LEU A 110 26.72 -36.22 -2.35
N VAL A 111 27.08 -36.92 -3.43
CA VAL A 111 28.46 -37.08 -3.90
C VAL A 111 28.69 -36.17 -5.11
N PHE A 112 29.67 -35.26 -4.98
CA PHE A 112 30.11 -34.32 -6.00
C PHE A 112 31.47 -33.72 -5.63
N ASP A 113 32.01 -32.87 -6.50
CA ASP A 113 33.26 -32.16 -6.24
C ASP A 113 33.06 -31.03 -5.21
N ARG A 114 33.20 -31.37 -3.92
CA ARG A 114 33.06 -30.42 -2.80
C ARG A 114 34.15 -29.35 -2.80
N HIS A 115 35.34 -29.66 -3.29
CA HIS A 115 36.43 -28.70 -3.43
C HIS A 115 36.00 -27.56 -4.37
N ARG A 116 35.44 -27.87 -5.53
CA ARG A 116 34.91 -26.85 -6.47
C ARG A 116 33.64 -26.16 -5.99
N ALA A 117 32.83 -26.82 -5.16
CA ALA A 117 31.61 -26.25 -4.60
C ALA A 117 31.85 -25.26 -3.44
N TYR A 118 33.08 -25.12 -2.95
CA TYR A 118 33.43 -24.18 -1.87
C TYR A 118 33.13 -22.73 -2.28
N GLY A 119 32.34 -22.02 -1.46
CA GLY A 119 31.90 -20.64 -1.75
C GLY A 119 30.87 -20.52 -2.87
N MET A 120 30.18 -21.61 -3.22
CA MET A 120 29.21 -21.65 -4.31
C MET A 120 27.79 -22.00 -3.81
N ARG A 121 26.78 -21.57 -4.57
CA ARG A 121 25.36 -21.91 -4.41
C ARG A 121 24.72 -22.24 -5.77
N LEU A 122 23.50 -22.75 -5.80
CA LEU A 122 22.82 -23.08 -7.06
C LEU A 122 22.51 -21.82 -7.89
N ASN A 123 22.74 -21.89 -9.21
CA ASN A 123 22.34 -20.87 -10.18
C ASN A 123 20.93 -21.13 -10.72
N ILE A 124 19.93 -20.92 -9.87
CA ILE A 124 18.51 -21.11 -10.17
C ILE A 124 17.73 -19.91 -9.61
N PRO A 125 16.46 -19.70 -10.00
CA PRO A 125 15.66 -18.61 -9.46
C PRO A 125 15.60 -18.65 -7.93
N ALA A 126 15.74 -17.49 -7.29
CA ALA A 126 15.66 -17.32 -5.85
C ALA A 126 14.41 -17.98 -5.27
N GLY A 127 14.57 -18.70 -4.16
CA GLY A 127 13.48 -19.43 -3.50
C GLY A 127 13.12 -20.79 -4.12
N THR A 128 13.64 -21.13 -5.30
CA THR A 128 13.46 -22.48 -5.89
C THR A 128 14.51 -23.47 -5.39
N ALA A 129 14.40 -24.73 -5.79
CA ALA A 129 15.28 -25.82 -5.35
C ALA A 129 15.49 -26.88 -6.43
N VAL A 130 16.61 -27.62 -6.34
CA VAL A 130 16.84 -28.83 -7.12
C VAL A 130 16.61 -30.05 -6.25
N ARG A 131 15.78 -30.97 -6.72
CA ARG A 131 15.44 -32.22 -6.05
C ARG A 131 16.24 -33.39 -6.65
N PHE A 132 16.70 -34.29 -5.79
CA PHE A 132 17.42 -35.52 -6.13
C PHE A 132 16.69 -36.71 -5.49
N GLU A 133 16.09 -37.57 -6.28
CA GLU A 133 15.54 -38.83 -5.80
C GLU A 133 16.67 -39.83 -5.43
N PRO A 134 16.40 -40.89 -4.65
CA PRO A 134 17.39 -41.92 -4.37
C PRO A 134 18.01 -42.50 -5.65
N GLY A 135 19.34 -42.42 -5.78
CA GLY A 135 20.08 -42.89 -6.95
C GLY A 135 20.15 -41.89 -8.11
N ASP A 136 19.48 -40.73 -8.03
CA ASP A 136 19.54 -39.71 -9.09
C ASP A 136 20.95 -39.17 -9.28
N ALA A 137 21.30 -38.90 -10.53
CA ALA A 137 22.48 -38.13 -10.91
C ALA A 137 22.07 -36.95 -11.81
N LYS A 138 22.36 -35.72 -11.40
CA LYS A 138 22.01 -34.50 -12.16
C LYS A 138 23.22 -33.59 -12.28
N SER A 139 23.38 -32.96 -13.44
CA SER A 139 24.29 -31.83 -13.59
C SER A 139 23.61 -30.56 -13.11
N VAL A 140 24.27 -29.80 -12.24
CA VAL A 140 23.78 -28.52 -11.72
C VAL A 140 24.78 -27.43 -12.00
N THR A 141 24.29 -26.24 -12.32
CA THR A 141 25.11 -25.04 -12.43
C THR A 141 25.14 -24.34 -11.08
N LEU A 142 26.35 -24.02 -10.61
CA LEU A 142 26.60 -23.28 -9.39
C LEU A 142 27.13 -21.88 -9.74
N VAL A 143 26.89 -20.92 -8.85
CA VAL A 143 27.45 -19.57 -8.88
C VAL A 143 28.09 -19.24 -7.54
N SER A 144 29.14 -18.42 -7.55
CA SER A 144 29.77 -17.95 -6.31
C SER A 144 28.80 -17.12 -5.46
N ILE A 145 28.89 -17.22 -4.14
CA ILE A 145 28.21 -16.26 -3.25
C ILE A 145 28.77 -14.83 -3.47
N GLY A 146 27.92 -13.83 -3.25
CA GLY A 146 28.27 -12.41 -3.33
C GLY A 146 28.71 -11.83 -1.98
N GLY A 147 28.72 -10.51 -1.88
CA GLY A 147 28.94 -9.78 -0.64
C GLY A 147 30.34 -10.01 -0.05
N HIS A 148 30.43 -10.15 1.27
CA HIS A 148 31.68 -10.43 1.97
C HIS A 148 32.24 -11.83 1.71
N LYS A 149 31.45 -12.72 1.08
CA LYS A 149 31.79 -14.12 0.81
C LYS A 149 32.16 -14.86 2.09
N VAL A 150 31.23 -14.89 3.05
CA VAL A 150 31.39 -15.61 4.32
C VAL A 150 30.33 -16.72 4.38
N ILE A 151 30.79 -17.95 4.56
CA ILE A 151 29.94 -19.12 4.77
C ILE A 151 29.62 -19.22 6.25
N ARG A 152 28.34 -19.46 6.57
CA ARG A 152 27.82 -19.67 7.92
C ARG A 152 26.72 -20.72 7.88
N GLY A 153 26.48 -21.39 9.00
CA GLY A 153 25.37 -22.36 9.16
C GLY A 153 25.63 -23.68 8.44
N GLY A 154 24.55 -24.32 7.96
CA GLY A 154 24.64 -25.62 7.29
C GLY A 154 25.07 -26.74 8.25
N ASN A 155 26.13 -27.48 7.90
CA ASN A 155 26.74 -28.49 8.77
C ASN A 155 27.97 -27.94 9.53
N GLY A 156 28.32 -26.66 9.34
CA GLY A 156 29.46 -26.01 10.00
C GLY A 156 30.82 -26.52 9.52
N ILE A 157 30.90 -27.06 8.30
CA ILE A 157 32.13 -27.65 7.75
C ILE A 157 33.08 -26.56 7.25
N ALA A 158 32.51 -25.58 6.56
CA ALA A 158 33.19 -24.54 5.81
C ALA A 158 32.93 -23.14 6.40
N ASP A 159 32.59 -23.05 7.70
CA ASP A 159 32.32 -21.78 8.39
C ASP A 159 33.51 -20.81 8.30
N GLY A 160 33.25 -19.58 7.88
CA GLY A 160 34.25 -18.53 7.74
C GLY A 160 34.28 -17.88 6.36
N ALA A 161 35.24 -16.96 6.18
CA ALA A 161 35.45 -16.30 4.89
C ALA A 161 35.92 -17.30 3.84
N VAL A 162 35.42 -17.15 2.61
CA VAL A 162 35.87 -17.95 1.47
C VAL A 162 37.32 -17.61 1.15
N ASP A 163 38.23 -18.48 1.60
CA ASP A 163 39.67 -18.34 1.40
C ASP A 163 40.29 -19.67 0.95
N SER A 164 40.96 -19.64 -0.20
CA SER A 164 41.70 -20.77 -0.75
C SER A 164 42.74 -21.36 0.22
N SER A 165 43.27 -20.57 1.16
CA SER A 165 44.24 -21.06 2.14
C SER A 165 43.63 -22.03 3.16
N GLN A 166 42.32 -21.92 3.42
CA GLN A 166 41.58 -22.75 4.39
C GLN A 166 40.98 -24.00 3.75
N LEU A 167 40.98 -24.09 2.41
CA LEU A 167 40.29 -25.15 1.67
C LEU A 167 40.83 -26.56 2.02
N ASN A 168 42.13 -26.68 2.31
CA ASN A 168 42.71 -27.95 2.75
C ASN A 168 42.12 -28.43 4.09
N GLU A 169 41.93 -27.51 5.05
CA GLU A 169 41.32 -27.82 6.35
C GLU A 169 39.83 -28.19 6.19
N VAL A 170 39.12 -27.45 5.33
CA VAL A 170 37.71 -27.74 5.01
C VAL A 170 37.57 -29.13 4.37
N MET A 171 38.43 -29.48 3.41
CA MET A 171 38.42 -30.80 2.76
C MET A 171 38.84 -31.93 3.71
N GLN A 172 39.70 -31.65 4.68
CA GLN A 172 39.99 -32.59 5.76
C GLN A 172 38.73 -32.87 6.59
N LYS A 173 37.98 -31.83 6.99
CA LYS A 173 36.69 -31.98 7.69
C LYS A 173 35.67 -32.76 6.86
N ILE A 174 35.56 -32.49 5.55
CA ILE A 174 34.70 -33.26 4.63
C ILE A 174 35.01 -34.75 4.70
N THR A 175 36.29 -35.11 4.69
CA THR A 175 36.74 -36.50 4.75
C THR A 175 36.48 -37.10 6.14
N GLU A 176 36.84 -36.39 7.21
CA GLU A 176 36.67 -36.83 8.60
C GLU A 176 35.20 -37.06 8.97
N TYR A 177 34.30 -36.19 8.52
CA TYR A 177 32.86 -36.30 8.77
C TYR A 177 32.11 -37.15 7.74
N GLY A 178 32.81 -37.74 6.76
CA GLY A 178 32.22 -38.67 5.79
C GLY A 178 31.26 -38.02 4.80
N PHE A 179 31.50 -36.77 4.42
CA PHE A 179 30.72 -36.09 3.39
C PHE A 179 31.13 -36.59 2.01
N GLY A 180 30.14 -37.00 1.20
CA GLY A 180 30.34 -37.53 -0.13
C GLY A 180 31.11 -36.57 -1.02
N HIS A 181 32.30 -36.99 -1.46
CA HIS A 181 33.17 -36.23 -2.34
C HIS A 181 33.71 -37.13 -3.45
N GLU A 182 33.73 -36.60 -4.66
CA GLU A 182 34.36 -37.21 -5.83
C GLU A 182 34.91 -36.09 -6.72
N ASP A 183 36.18 -36.18 -7.12
CA ASP A 183 36.80 -35.20 -8.02
C ASP A 183 36.10 -35.19 -9.37
N TYR A 184 35.84 -34.00 -9.91
CA TYR A 184 35.26 -33.83 -11.23
C TYR A 184 36.21 -32.99 -12.12
N PRO A 185 37.25 -33.61 -12.71
CA PRO A 185 38.29 -32.88 -13.45
C PRO A 185 37.75 -32.14 -14.68
N ASP A 186 36.67 -32.66 -15.29
CA ASP A 186 36.04 -32.13 -16.49
C ASP A 186 34.96 -31.04 -16.21
N ALA A 187 34.92 -30.46 -15.00
CA ALA A 187 33.97 -29.39 -14.70
C ALA A 187 34.25 -28.15 -15.58
N SER A 188 33.23 -27.70 -16.30
CA SER A 188 33.26 -26.43 -17.02
C SER A 188 33.12 -25.27 -16.04
N GLU A 189 33.94 -24.23 -16.21
CA GLU A 189 33.89 -23.00 -15.40
C GLU A 189 33.83 -21.77 -16.31
N GLY A 190 33.25 -20.67 -15.80
CA GLY A 190 33.16 -19.40 -16.51
C GLY A 190 32.49 -18.31 -15.68
N LEU A 191 31.87 -17.35 -16.36
CA LEU A 191 31.13 -16.24 -15.75
C LEU A 191 29.68 -16.23 -16.25
N ILE A 192 28.78 -15.75 -15.40
CA ILE A 192 27.41 -15.43 -15.82
C ILE A 192 27.40 -14.15 -16.66
N GLY A 193 26.75 -14.21 -17.81
CA GLY A 193 26.68 -13.16 -18.83
C GLY A 193 27.34 -13.57 -20.16
N ASP A 194 28.14 -14.65 -20.14
CA ASP A 194 28.81 -15.18 -21.34
C ASP A 194 27.94 -16.21 -22.10
N GLY A 195 26.66 -16.39 -21.71
CA GLY A 195 25.68 -17.25 -22.37
C GLY A 195 25.75 -18.74 -22.01
N THR A 196 26.90 -19.26 -21.59
CA THR A 196 27.10 -20.71 -21.35
C THR A 196 26.48 -21.19 -20.03
N PHE A 197 26.54 -20.38 -18.99
CA PHE A 197 26.12 -20.73 -17.63
C PHE A 197 24.87 -19.97 -17.18
N ASP A 198 24.31 -19.14 -18.07
CA ASP A 198 23.28 -18.16 -17.73
C ASP A 198 21.98 -18.85 -17.31
N CYS A 199 21.46 -18.43 -16.16
CA CYS A 199 20.08 -18.69 -15.79
C CYS A 199 19.30 -17.45 -16.16
N SER A 200 18.40 -17.54 -17.14
CA SER A 200 17.55 -16.43 -17.55
C SER A 200 16.08 -16.78 -17.46
N VAL A 201 15.26 -15.81 -17.06
CA VAL A 201 13.80 -15.91 -16.98
C VAL A 201 13.17 -14.80 -17.81
N ASP A 202 11.97 -15.01 -18.33
CA ASP A 202 11.16 -13.91 -18.86
C ASP A 202 10.50 -13.11 -17.72
N HIS A 203 10.00 -11.93 -18.05
CA HIS A 203 9.37 -11.01 -17.11
C HIS A 203 8.11 -11.59 -16.46
N GLU A 204 7.30 -12.33 -17.23
CA GLU A 204 6.10 -12.99 -16.71
C GLU A 204 6.46 -14.00 -15.62
N LYS A 205 7.43 -14.88 -15.88
CA LYS A 205 7.88 -15.86 -14.91
C LYS A 205 8.53 -15.21 -13.69
N TYR A 206 9.31 -14.15 -13.90
CA TYR A 206 9.89 -13.38 -12.79
C TYR A 206 8.80 -12.76 -11.91
N SER A 207 7.83 -12.08 -12.53
CA SER A 207 6.73 -11.43 -11.84
C SER A 207 5.87 -12.41 -11.06
N SER A 208 5.62 -13.62 -11.61
CA SER A 208 4.88 -14.67 -10.91
C SER A 208 5.57 -15.15 -9.62
N MET A 209 6.87 -14.90 -9.45
CA MET A 209 7.65 -15.34 -8.29
C MET A 209 7.94 -14.19 -7.31
N TYR A 210 8.21 -13.00 -7.84
CA TYR A 210 8.77 -11.88 -7.08
C TYR A 210 7.94 -10.59 -7.22
N GLY A 211 6.88 -10.59 -8.01
CA GLY A 211 6.20 -9.38 -8.48
C GLY A 211 6.97 -8.68 -9.60
N PRO A 212 6.34 -7.72 -10.29
CA PRO A 212 6.91 -7.06 -11.47
C PRO A 212 8.20 -6.30 -11.16
N THR A 213 8.98 -6.00 -12.20
CA THR A 213 10.24 -5.26 -12.13
C THR A 213 10.27 -4.11 -13.12
N THR A 214 11.39 -3.40 -13.22
CA THR A 214 11.57 -2.18 -14.03
C THR A 214 10.99 -2.33 -15.44
N GLY A 215 10.13 -1.39 -15.83
CA GLY A 215 9.48 -1.33 -17.15
C GLY A 215 8.18 -2.14 -17.26
N ASP A 216 7.92 -3.09 -16.36
CA ASP A 216 6.61 -3.74 -16.29
C ASP A 216 5.55 -2.73 -15.79
N LYS A 217 4.29 -2.95 -16.17
CA LYS A 217 3.18 -2.08 -15.80
C LYS A 217 2.07 -2.85 -15.10
N ILE A 218 1.43 -2.24 -14.12
CA ILE A 218 0.36 -2.84 -13.35
C ILE A 218 -0.91 -2.00 -13.52
N ARG A 219 -2.03 -2.63 -13.88
CA ARG A 219 -3.35 -2.00 -13.80
C ARG A 219 -3.75 -1.83 -12.33
N LEU A 220 -4.22 -0.64 -11.95
CA LEU A 220 -4.66 -0.37 -10.58
C LEU A 220 -6.12 -0.75 -10.39
N GLY A 221 -6.40 -1.86 -9.70
CA GLY A 221 -7.76 -2.39 -9.55
C GLY A 221 -8.39 -2.68 -10.91
N ASP A 222 -9.66 -2.34 -11.05
CA ASP A 222 -10.46 -2.36 -12.28
C ASP A 222 -10.47 -1.01 -13.03
N THR A 223 -9.50 -0.13 -12.73
CA THR A 223 -9.39 1.17 -13.41
C THR A 223 -8.62 1.05 -14.72
N ASP A 224 -8.64 2.11 -15.53
CA ASP A 224 -7.78 2.25 -16.71
C ASP A 224 -6.40 2.84 -16.35
N LEU A 225 -5.98 2.89 -15.09
CA LEU A 225 -4.69 3.46 -14.70
C LEU A 225 -3.58 2.39 -14.69
N PHE A 226 -2.48 2.66 -15.38
CA PHE A 226 -1.32 1.77 -15.46
C PHE A 226 -0.09 2.38 -14.79
N ALA A 227 0.40 1.72 -13.74
CA ALA A 227 1.61 2.08 -13.01
C ALA A 227 2.82 1.33 -13.57
N GLU A 228 3.77 2.04 -14.18
CA GLU A 228 5.04 1.48 -14.65
C GLU A 228 6.09 1.50 -13.54
N ILE A 229 6.81 0.39 -13.35
CA ILE A 229 7.91 0.32 -12.40
C ILE A 229 9.10 1.13 -12.93
N GLU A 230 9.39 2.26 -12.28
CA GLU A 230 10.43 3.21 -12.71
C GLU A 230 11.84 2.72 -12.39
N LYS A 231 11.97 1.89 -11.34
CA LYS A 231 13.23 1.34 -10.85
C LYS A 231 12.98 0.10 -10.00
N ASP A 232 13.92 -0.83 -10.02
CA ASP A 232 14.02 -1.94 -9.08
C ASP A 232 15.37 -1.87 -8.32
N PHE A 233 15.33 -2.12 -7.01
CA PHE A 233 16.51 -2.21 -6.16
C PHE A 233 17.06 -3.64 -6.06
N ALA A 234 16.32 -4.64 -6.54
CA ALA A 234 16.76 -6.02 -6.54
C ALA A 234 18.08 -6.22 -7.33
N VAL A 235 18.88 -7.16 -6.84
CA VAL A 235 19.96 -7.77 -7.62
C VAL A 235 19.42 -9.11 -8.10
N TYR A 236 19.15 -9.23 -9.40
CA TYR A 236 18.39 -10.37 -9.92
C TYR A 236 19.05 -11.72 -9.59
N GLY A 237 18.31 -12.60 -8.91
CA GLY A 237 18.77 -13.88 -8.38
C GLY A 237 19.10 -13.90 -6.88
N ASP A 238 19.11 -12.74 -6.21
CA ASP A 238 19.27 -12.56 -4.76
C ASP A 238 18.00 -11.96 -4.11
N GLU A 239 16.81 -12.22 -4.66
CA GLU A 239 15.53 -11.76 -4.12
C GLU A 239 15.24 -12.35 -2.73
N CYS A 240 14.74 -11.52 -1.81
CA CYS A 240 14.43 -11.94 -0.44
C CYS A 240 13.08 -12.68 -0.39
N ILE A 241 13.11 -14.02 -0.39
CA ILE A 241 11.90 -14.85 -0.31
C ILE A 241 11.94 -15.77 0.91
N PHE A 242 10.90 -15.69 1.74
CA PHE A 242 10.70 -16.53 2.93
C PHE A 242 9.86 -17.77 2.65
N GLY A 243 10.21 -18.88 3.32
CA GLY A 243 9.49 -20.15 3.29
C GLY A 243 10.40 -21.39 3.32
N GLY A 244 9.78 -22.57 3.37
CA GLY A 244 10.48 -23.85 3.40
C GLY A 244 11.44 -24.01 2.21
N GLY A 245 12.73 -24.13 2.49
CA GLY A 245 13.78 -24.30 1.47
C GLY A 245 14.13 -23.05 0.65
N LYS A 246 13.61 -21.87 1.01
CA LYS A 246 13.81 -20.63 0.25
C LYS A 246 15.08 -19.86 0.69
N VAL A 247 15.08 -18.52 0.52
CA VAL A 247 16.26 -17.65 0.62
C VAL A 247 16.53 -17.20 2.04
N LEU A 248 15.53 -16.64 2.73
CA LEU A 248 15.67 -16.10 4.08
C LEU A 248 15.73 -17.24 5.11
N ARG A 249 16.93 -17.80 5.25
CA ARG A 249 17.30 -18.87 6.20
C ARG A 249 18.71 -18.63 6.72
N ASP A 250 19.00 -19.20 7.88
CA ASP A 250 20.27 -19.04 8.60
C ASP A 250 21.52 -19.22 7.71
N GLY A 251 22.42 -18.24 7.76
CA GLY A 251 23.66 -18.19 6.99
C GLY A 251 23.48 -17.94 5.48
N MET A 252 22.25 -17.87 4.98
CA MET A 252 21.90 -17.66 3.57
C MET A 252 21.41 -16.23 3.38
N GLY A 253 20.14 -15.99 3.03
CA GLY A 253 19.57 -14.64 3.00
C GLY A 253 19.30 -14.05 4.39
N GLN A 254 19.24 -14.88 5.44
CA GLN A 254 19.27 -14.41 6.83
C GLN A 254 20.73 -14.45 7.31
N SER A 255 21.24 -13.29 7.74
CA SER A 255 22.57 -13.15 8.28
C SER A 255 22.73 -13.88 9.62
N ALA A 256 23.92 -14.44 9.84
CA ALA A 256 24.29 -15.14 11.06
C ALA A 256 25.47 -14.43 11.73
N GLY A 257 25.35 -14.13 13.02
CA GLY A 257 26.39 -13.44 13.79
C GLY A 257 26.27 -11.90 13.82
N TYR A 258 25.16 -11.35 13.35
CA TYR A 258 24.85 -9.90 13.46
C TYR A 258 24.00 -9.61 14.70
N PRO A 259 24.31 -8.56 15.48
CA PRO A 259 23.53 -8.20 16.67
C PRO A 259 22.18 -7.61 16.29
N ALA A 260 21.20 -7.68 17.22
CA ALA A 260 19.88 -7.08 17.05
C ALA A 260 19.93 -5.59 16.71
N SER A 261 20.95 -4.85 17.18
CA SER A 261 21.14 -3.43 16.86
C SER A 261 21.43 -3.19 15.36
N ALA A 262 22.01 -4.15 14.66
CA ALA A 262 22.30 -4.08 13.22
C ALA A 262 21.19 -4.67 12.34
N SER A 263 20.38 -5.57 12.90
CA SER A 263 19.30 -6.25 12.17
C SER A 263 18.01 -5.43 12.16
N LEU A 264 17.18 -5.66 11.14
CA LEU A 264 15.80 -5.15 11.08
C LEU A 264 14.91 -5.84 12.12
N ASP A 265 13.86 -5.15 12.57
CA ASP A 265 12.78 -5.79 13.33
C ASP A 265 11.82 -6.51 12.37
N THR A 266 11.52 -5.90 11.23
CA THR A 266 10.71 -6.48 10.17
C THR A 266 11.22 -6.06 8.81
N VAL A 267 11.17 -6.97 7.84
CA VAL A 267 11.40 -6.67 6.42
C VAL A 267 10.13 -6.95 5.62
N ILE A 268 9.68 -5.97 4.83
CA ILE A 268 8.66 -6.19 3.79
C ILE A 268 9.41 -6.49 2.51
N THR A 269 9.27 -7.70 1.96
CA THR A 269 10.08 -8.14 0.82
C THR A 269 9.39 -7.92 -0.52
N ASN A 270 10.16 -7.48 -1.51
CA ASN A 270 9.74 -7.35 -2.91
C ASN A 270 8.45 -6.52 -3.11
N ALA A 271 8.31 -5.41 -2.39
CA ALA A 271 7.15 -4.53 -2.50
C ALA A 271 7.23 -3.64 -3.75
N VAL A 272 6.13 -3.57 -4.52
CA VAL A 272 5.93 -2.47 -5.47
C VAL A 272 5.45 -1.26 -4.68
N VAL A 273 6.30 -0.27 -4.48
CA VAL A 273 5.95 0.98 -3.79
C VAL A 273 5.29 1.93 -4.77
N ILE A 274 4.08 2.39 -4.45
CA ILE A 274 3.43 3.53 -5.10
C ILE A 274 3.36 4.65 -4.08
N ASP A 275 4.09 5.73 -4.34
CA ASP A 275 4.17 6.91 -3.48
C ASP A 275 4.29 8.18 -4.36
N TYR A 276 4.03 9.36 -3.79
CA TYR A 276 4.19 10.60 -4.55
C TYR A 276 5.64 10.83 -5.03
N THR A 277 6.62 10.26 -4.30
CA THR A 277 8.04 10.30 -4.65
C THR A 277 8.40 9.47 -5.88
N GLY A 278 7.67 8.39 -6.19
CA GLY A 278 8.00 7.48 -7.27
C GLY A 278 7.16 6.19 -7.27
N ILE A 279 7.28 5.42 -8.35
CA ILE A 279 6.73 4.05 -8.45
C ILE A 279 7.89 3.09 -8.70
N TYR A 280 8.25 2.29 -7.70
CA TYR A 280 9.47 1.49 -7.76
C TYR A 280 9.35 0.19 -6.97
N LYS A 281 10.28 -0.74 -7.18
CA LYS A 281 10.32 -2.06 -6.55
C LYS A 281 11.47 -2.12 -5.54
N ALA A 282 11.18 -2.48 -4.29
CA ALA A 282 12.18 -2.56 -3.23
C ALA A 282 11.75 -3.49 -2.08
N ASP A 283 12.71 -3.89 -1.25
CA ASP A 283 12.44 -4.30 0.13
C ASP A 283 12.29 -3.04 1.01
N ILE A 284 11.48 -3.12 2.07
CA ILE A 284 11.30 -2.04 3.07
C ILE A 284 11.75 -2.57 4.43
N GLY A 285 12.72 -1.89 5.04
CA GLY A 285 13.25 -2.23 6.36
C GLY A 285 12.59 -1.41 7.46
N ILE A 286 12.04 -2.10 8.46
CA ILE A 286 11.39 -1.50 9.63
C ILE A 286 12.21 -1.78 10.88
N LYS A 287 12.38 -0.75 11.72
CA LYS A 287 13.01 -0.85 13.04
C LYS A 287 12.44 0.20 13.98
N ASP A 288 12.15 -0.19 15.23
CA ASP A 288 11.58 0.67 16.27
C ASP A 288 10.31 1.39 15.80
N GLY A 289 9.51 0.71 14.97
CA GLY A 289 8.28 1.21 14.36
C GLY A 289 8.46 2.21 13.21
N LEU A 290 9.70 2.51 12.80
CA LEU A 290 10.02 3.44 11.72
C LEU A 290 10.47 2.70 10.46
N ILE A 291 10.25 3.32 9.30
CA ILE A 291 10.92 2.96 8.05
C ILE A 291 12.37 3.43 8.16
N ILE A 292 13.34 2.52 8.26
CA ILE A 292 14.74 2.93 8.44
C ILE A 292 15.58 2.86 7.16
N ALA A 293 15.12 2.12 6.16
CA ALA A 293 15.70 2.07 4.83
C ALA A 293 14.74 1.42 3.81
N ILE A 294 14.89 1.79 2.54
CA ILE A 294 14.17 1.25 1.40
C ILE A 294 15.22 0.89 0.34
N GLY A 295 15.23 -0.34 -0.13
CA GLY A 295 16.28 -0.80 -1.04
C GLY A 295 16.37 -2.32 -1.14
N LYS A 296 17.59 -2.86 -1.13
CA LYS A 296 17.84 -4.31 -1.17
C LYS A 296 18.21 -4.80 0.23
N ALA A 297 17.37 -5.67 0.78
CA ALA A 297 17.63 -6.32 2.06
C ALA A 297 18.39 -7.64 1.89
N GLY A 298 18.70 -8.29 3.01
CA GLY A 298 19.19 -9.67 3.05
C GLY A 298 20.44 -9.81 3.90
N ASN A 299 21.39 -10.62 3.43
CA ASN A 299 22.61 -10.91 4.15
C ASN A 299 23.85 -10.40 3.38
N PRO A 300 24.56 -9.38 3.89
CA PRO A 300 25.73 -8.83 3.22
C PRO A 300 26.90 -9.84 3.13
N ASP A 301 26.86 -10.95 3.88
CA ASP A 301 27.91 -11.97 3.81
C ASP A 301 27.85 -12.80 2.51
N VAL A 302 26.69 -12.87 1.85
CA VAL A 302 26.48 -13.77 0.70
C VAL A 302 25.76 -13.11 -0.49
N MET A 303 25.30 -11.86 -0.33
CA MET A 303 24.56 -11.10 -1.33
C MET A 303 25.22 -9.76 -1.61
N ASP A 304 25.23 -9.36 -2.87
CA ASP A 304 25.72 -8.03 -3.27
C ASP A 304 24.63 -6.97 -3.05
N GLY A 305 25.03 -5.72 -2.82
CA GLY A 305 24.12 -4.57 -2.78
C GLY A 305 23.21 -4.46 -1.56
N VAL A 306 23.37 -5.31 -0.54
CA VAL A 306 22.59 -5.20 0.71
C VAL A 306 22.90 -3.88 1.40
N HIS A 307 21.87 -3.06 1.61
CA HIS A 307 22.02 -1.77 2.30
C HIS A 307 22.46 -1.99 3.75
N SER A 308 23.32 -1.12 4.29
CA SER A 308 23.92 -1.30 5.63
C SER A 308 22.91 -1.40 6.76
N ASN A 309 21.75 -0.76 6.58
CA ASN A 309 20.64 -0.80 7.53
C ASN A 309 19.55 -1.82 7.14
N MET A 310 19.78 -2.72 6.19
CA MET A 310 18.75 -3.68 5.72
C MET A 310 19.16 -5.13 5.92
N ILE A 311 19.88 -5.38 7.02
CA ILE A 311 20.31 -6.72 7.38
C ILE A 311 19.12 -7.49 7.94
N VAL A 312 18.82 -8.63 7.32
CA VAL A 312 17.87 -9.61 7.86
C VAL A 312 18.65 -10.52 8.80
N GLY A 313 18.33 -10.48 10.09
CA GLY A 313 18.99 -11.28 11.12
C GLY A 313 18.05 -12.30 11.78
N VAL A 314 18.54 -12.96 12.83
CA VAL A 314 17.76 -13.94 13.60
C VAL A 314 16.54 -13.34 14.32
N ASN A 315 16.53 -12.02 14.52
CA ASN A 315 15.45 -11.28 15.20
C ASN A 315 14.57 -10.47 14.23
N THR A 316 14.59 -10.80 12.93
CA THR A 316 13.85 -10.06 11.89
C THR A 316 12.62 -10.86 11.46
N GLU A 317 11.44 -10.27 11.58
CA GLU A 317 10.19 -10.78 11.01
C GLU A 317 10.11 -10.49 9.50
N VAL A 318 9.32 -11.26 8.76
CA VAL A 318 9.11 -11.11 7.32
C VAL A 318 7.64 -10.88 6.98
N ILE A 319 7.36 -9.80 6.26
CA ILE A 319 6.09 -9.59 5.56
C ILE A 319 6.36 -9.75 4.06
N ALA A 320 5.63 -10.67 3.42
CA ALA A 320 5.83 -10.99 2.02
C ALA A 320 4.97 -10.11 1.12
N ALA A 321 5.58 -9.21 0.34
CA ALA A 321 4.88 -8.32 -0.58
C ALA A 321 5.16 -8.60 -2.06
N GLN A 322 5.76 -9.77 -2.40
CA GLN A 322 5.88 -10.17 -3.80
C GLN A 322 4.50 -10.24 -4.47
N GLY A 323 4.35 -9.54 -5.59
CA GLY A 323 3.06 -9.41 -6.30
C GLY A 323 2.07 -8.43 -5.67
N MET A 324 2.45 -7.73 -4.58
CA MET A 324 1.62 -6.73 -3.91
C MET A 324 2.15 -5.31 -4.14
N ILE A 325 1.24 -4.35 -4.01
CA ILE A 325 1.55 -2.93 -3.95
C ILE A 325 1.60 -2.49 -2.49
N VAL A 326 2.56 -1.63 -2.14
CA VAL A 326 2.66 -0.95 -0.85
C VAL A 326 2.48 0.55 -1.05
N THR A 327 1.62 1.15 -0.25
CA THR A 327 1.46 2.62 -0.15
C THR A 327 1.68 3.07 1.28
N ALA A 328 1.86 4.37 1.48
CA ALA A 328 1.64 4.96 2.80
C ALA A 328 0.18 4.76 3.22
N GLY A 329 -0.07 4.71 4.53
CA GLY A 329 -1.43 4.78 5.06
C GLY A 329 -2.09 6.11 4.73
N GLY A 330 -3.37 6.06 4.38
CA GLY A 330 -4.15 7.24 4.04
C GLY A 330 -4.31 8.18 5.24
N ILE A 331 -4.46 9.47 4.95
CA ILE A 331 -4.62 10.55 5.92
C ILE A 331 -5.88 11.32 5.55
N ASP A 332 -6.90 11.19 6.38
CA ASP A 332 -8.12 11.97 6.24
C ASP A 332 -8.07 13.16 7.17
N CYS A 333 -8.12 14.36 6.59
CA CYS A 333 -8.01 15.61 7.33
C CYS A 333 -9.30 16.45 7.37
N HIS A 334 -10.45 15.82 7.11
CA HIS A 334 -11.76 16.42 7.35
C HIS A 334 -12.71 15.42 8.06
N VAL A 335 -12.34 15.01 9.28
CA VAL A 335 -13.06 13.99 10.04
C VAL A 335 -13.98 14.62 11.09
N HIS A 336 -15.27 14.31 11.04
CA HIS A 336 -16.20 14.58 12.13
C HIS A 336 -16.23 13.38 13.07
N PHE A 337 -15.76 13.55 14.31
CA PHE A 337 -15.75 12.48 15.32
C PHE A 337 -17.15 12.27 15.93
N ILE A 338 -18.11 11.85 15.08
CA ILE A 338 -19.53 11.63 15.41
C ILE A 338 -19.72 10.33 16.19
N CYS A 339 -19.02 9.27 15.81
CA CYS A 339 -19.09 7.97 16.48
C CYS A 339 -17.74 7.24 16.38
N PRO A 340 -17.42 6.30 17.29
CA PRO A 340 -16.16 5.55 17.22
C PRO A 340 -16.12 4.54 16.06
N GLN A 341 -17.27 4.09 15.54
CA GLN A 341 -17.34 3.07 14.48
C GLN A 341 -16.67 3.53 13.19
N LEU A 342 -16.69 4.84 12.90
CA LEU A 342 -16.02 5.39 11.73
C LEU A 342 -14.50 5.15 11.74
N VAL A 343 -13.89 4.98 12.92
CA VAL A 343 -12.45 4.67 13.01
C VAL A 343 -12.17 3.31 12.40
N ASN A 344 -13.01 2.31 12.69
CA ASN A 344 -12.94 1.01 12.04
C ASN A 344 -13.18 1.17 10.54
N GLU A 345 -14.23 1.83 10.07
CA GLU A 345 -14.40 2.00 8.62
C GLU A 345 -13.19 2.70 7.94
N ALA A 346 -12.54 3.64 8.63
CA ALA A 346 -11.33 4.30 8.14
C ALA A 346 -10.16 3.33 7.99
N ILE A 347 -9.76 2.64 9.06
CA ILE A 347 -8.57 1.78 9.02
C ILE A 347 -8.76 0.56 8.11
N ALA A 348 -10.00 0.10 7.88
CA ALA A 348 -10.30 -1.03 7.00
C ALA A 348 -10.07 -0.64 5.54
N SER A 349 -10.35 0.63 5.24
CA SER A 349 -10.11 1.20 3.92
C SER A 349 -8.64 1.56 3.67
N GLY A 350 -7.76 1.45 4.67
CA GLY A 350 -6.33 1.81 4.57
C GLY A 350 -5.99 3.22 5.09
N ILE A 351 -6.87 3.89 5.83
CA ILE A 351 -6.58 5.18 6.48
C ILE A 351 -5.93 4.94 7.85
N THR A 352 -4.79 5.58 8.11
CA THR A 352 -4.00 5.41 9.35
C THR A 352 -3.86 6.69 10.17
N THR A 353 -4.38 7.81 9.67
CA THR A 353 -4.39 9.11 10.36
C THR A 353 -5.71 9.82 10.15
N LEU A 354 -6.30 10.32 11.24
CA LEU A 354 -7.54 11.10 11.25
C LEU A 354 -7.30 12.48 11.84
N VAL A 355 -7.67 13.52 11.10
CA VAL A 355 -7.64 14.91 11.57
C VAL A 355 -9.00 15.56 11.39
N GLY A 356 -9.50 16.18 12.45
CA GLY A 356 -10.77 16.90 12.44
C GLY A 356 -11.25 17.14 13.87
N GLY A 357 -12.55 17.20 14.12
CA GLY A 357 -13.05 17.56 15.44
C GLY A 357 -14.41 16.95 15.77
N GLY A 358 -14.73 16.87 17.05
CA GLY A 358 -16.01 16.33 17.49
C GLY A 358 -16.00 15.81 18.92
N THR A 359 -17.20 15.56 19.44
CA THR A 359 -17.42 15.06 20.80
C THR A 359 -18.51 13.98 20.85
N GLY A 360 -18.61 13.16 19.79
CA GLY A 360 -19.73 12.24 19.58
C GLY A 360 -20.89 12.90 18.82
N PRO A 361 -22.10 12.32 18.83
CA PRO A 361 -23.21 12.71 17.95
C PRO A 361 -23.98 13.94 18.46
N ALA A 362 -23.26 14.93 18.99
CA ALA A 362 -23.83 16.23 19.32
C ALA A 362 -24.05 17.04 18.04
N HIS A 363 -25.12 17.82 17.95
CA HIS A 363 -25.45 18.63 16.76
C HIS A 363 -24.26 19.47 16.25
N GLY A 364 -23.48 20.06 17.16
CA GLY A 364 -22.29 20.82 16.77
C GLY A 364 -21.21 19.97 16.08
N THR A 365 -21.05 18.70 16.47
CA THR A 365 -20.14 17.75 15.80
C THR A 365 -20.74 17.19 14.52
N CYS A 366 -22.05 16.90 14.50
CA CYS A 366 -22.73 16.47 13.29
C CYS A 366 -22.66 17.51 12.17
N ALA A 367 -22.51 18.78 12.52
CA ALA A 367 -22.36 19.88 11.56
C ALA A 367 -20.91 20.33 11.36
N THR A 368 -20.04 20.26 12.38
CA THR A 368 -18.73 20.92 12.33
C THR A 368 -17.61 20.08 12.95
N THR A 369 -16.42 20.10 12.34
CA THR A 369 -15.17 19.54 12.89
C THR A 369 -14.59 20.35 14.04
N CYS A 370 -15.35 20.47 15.13
CA CYS A 370 -14.93 21.21 16.32
C CYS A 370 -15.02 20.34 17.57
N THR A 371 -13.92 20.26 18.32
CA THR A 371 -13.86 19.80 19.72
C THR A 371 -13.77 21.04 20.62
N PRO A 372 -14.89 21.59 21.13
CA PRO A 372 -14.90 23.01 21.53
C PRO A 372 -14.30 23.34 22.91
N ALA A 373 -14.51 22.48 23.92
CA ALA A 373 -14.12 22.79 25.30
C ALA A 373 -12.83 22.05 25.71
N PRO A 374 -11.94 22.65 26.53
CA PRO A 374 -10.75 21.97 27.06
C PRO A 374 -11.03 20.64 27.75
N SER A 375 -12.16 20.53 28.46
CA SER A 375 -12.59 19.27 29.09
C SER A 375 -12.94 18.20 28.07
N GLN A 376 -13.55 18.57 26.94
CA GLN A 376 -13.88 17.66 25.85
C GLN A 376 -12.64 17.26 25.07
N MET A 377 -11.70 18.18 24.84
CA MET A 377 -10.41 17.87 24.23
C MET A 377 -9.67 16.78 25.02
N LYS A 378 -9.57 16.96 26.34
CA LYS A 378 -9.01 15.94 27.23
C LYS A 378 -9.72 14.59 27.08
N LEU A 379 -11.06 14.58 27.10
CA LEU A 379 -11.83 13.34 27.00
C LEU A 379 -11.66 12.65 25.66
N MET A 380 -11.60 13.41 24.55
CA MET A 380 -11.40 12.84 23.22
C MET A 380 -10.01 12.24 23.07
N LEU A 381 -8.96 12.94 23.52
CA LEU A 381 -7.60 12.41 23.57
C LEU A 381 -7.54 11.10 24.37
N GLN A 382 -8.15 11.07 25.56
CA GLN A 382 -8.24 9.86 26.38
C GLN A 382 -9.05 8.74 25.72
N SER A 383 -10.12 9.08 24.99
CA SER A 383 -11.00 8.11 24.36
C SER A 383 -10.37 7.41 23.16
N THR A 384 -9.41 8.05 22.48
CA THR A 384 -8.77 7.49 21.28
C THR A 384 -7.39 6.91 21.55
N ASP A 385 -6.92 6.91 22.80
CA ASP A 385 -5.56 6.50 23.18
C ASP A 385 -5.24 5.03 22.87
N GLU A 386 -6.27 4.19 22.76
CA GLU A 386 -6.13 2.75 22.44
C GLU A 386 -6.35 2.42 20.95
N PHE A 387 -6.76 3.39 20.13
CA PHE A 387 -6.96 3.13 18.70
C PHE A 387 -5.60 3.06 17.98
N PRO A 388 -5.36 2.05 17.12
CA PRO A 388 -4.12 1.93 16.36
C PRO A 388 -4.13 2.87 15.15
N ILE A 389 -4.38 4.17 15.38
CA ILE A 389 -4.51 5.22 14.38
C ILE A 389 -3.94 6.52 14.94
N ASN A 390 -3.31 7.34 14.10
CA ASN A 390 -2.90 8.68 14.53
C ASN A 390 -4.14 9.60 14.56
N VAL A 391 -4.26 10.45 15.59
CA VAL A 391 -5.43 11.33 15.75
C VAL A 391 -5.00 12.78 16.03
N GLY A 392 -5.54 13.72 15.26
CA GLY A 392 -5.42 15.16 15.50
C GLY A 392 -6.79 15.81 15.68
N PHE A 393 -6.98 16.55 16.78
CA PHE A 393 -8.24 17.25 17.06
C PHE A 393 -8.17 18.75 16.76
N THR A 394 -9.21 19.29 16.15
CA THR A 394 -9.38 20.72 15.86
C THR A 394 -10.36 21.38 16.83
N GLY A 395 -9.98 22.55 17.34
CA GLY A 395 -10.87 23.40 18.15
C GLY A 395 -11.82 24.25 17.29
N LYS A 396 -12.74 24.96 17.93
CA LYS A 396 -13.59 25.95 17.26
C LYS A 396 -12.85 27.28 17.11
N GLY A 397 -12.70 27.78 15.88
CA GLY A 397 -12.03 29.04 15.57
C GLY A 397 -12.94 30.27 15.48
N ASN A 398 -14.27 30.07 15.48
CA ASN A 398 -15.24 31.15 15.28
C ASN A 398 -15.38 32.07 16.51
N THR A 399 -14.57 33.13 16.55
CA THR A 399 -14.74 34.25 17.48
C THR A 399 -14.03 35.48 16.92
N ALA A 400 -14.63 36.67 17.09
CA ALA A 400 -14.03 37.94 16.70
C ALA A 400 -12.96 38.45 17.68
N LYS A 401 -12.64 37.67 18.71
CA LYS A 401 -11.77 38.01 19.83
C LYS A 401 -10.85 36.84 20.19
N PRO A 402 -9.57 37.08 20.52
CA PRO A 402 -8.60 36.01 20.72
C PRO A 402 -8.80 35.25 22.03
N GLU A 403 -9.47 35.86 23.02
CA GLU A 403 -9.73 35.27 24.32
C GLU A 403 -10.49 33.92 24.17
N GLY A 404 -9.96 32.88 24.81
CA GLY A 404 -10.50 31.52 24.76
C GLY A 404 -9.91 30.62 23.67
N LEU A 405 -9.40 31.17 22.55
CA LEU A 405 -8.80 30.34 21.48
C LEU A 405 -7.50 29.68 21.94
N SER A 406 -6.65 30.39 22.69
CA SER A 406 -5.44 29.80 23.25
C SER A 406 -5.73 28.66 24.22
N GLU A 407 -6.87 28.69 24.94
CA GLU A 407 -7.19 27.66 25.93
C GLU A 407 -7.45 26.30 25.27
N ILE A 408 -8.14 26.27 24.13
CA ILE A 408 -8.41 25.01 23.42
C ILE A 408 -7.15 24.45 22.73
N ILE A 409 -6.27 25.34 22.25
CA ILE A 409 -4.96 24.95 21.69
C ILE A 409 -4.09 24.33 22.78
N MET A 410 -3.95 25.03 23.92
CA MET A 410 -3.18 24.52 25.07
C MET A 410 -3.78 23.25 25.68
N ALA A 411 -5.08 23.00 25.48
CA ALA A 411 -5.73 21.76 25.90
C ALA A 411 -5.43 20.56 24.97
N GLY A 412 -4.88 20.79 23.78
CA GLY A 412 -4.47 19.75 22.83
C GLY A 412 -4.97 19.90 21.40
N ALA A 413 -5.66 20.99 21.04
CA ALA A 413 -6.03 21.20 19.63
C ALA A 413 -4.78 21.46 18.77
N MET A 414 -4.65 20.73 17.66
CA MET A 414 -3.58 20.89 16.67
C MET A 414 -3.95 21.80 15.49
N GLY A 415 -5.18 22.32 15.50
CA GLY A 415 -5.71 23.23 14.49
C GLY A 415 -7.05 23.83 14.93
N LEU A 416 -7.59 24.75 14.13
CA LEU A 416 -8.89 25.37 14.39
C LEU A 416 -9.79 25.28 13.15
N LYS A 417 -11.08 25.03 13.35
CA LYS A 417 -12.12 25.09 12.30
C LYS A 417 -12.92 26.39 12.42
N LEU A 418 -12.97 27.15 11.32
CA LEU A 418 -13.96 28.18 11.05
C LEU A 418 -15.13 27.54 10.30
N HIS A 419 -16.35 27.69 10.82
CA HIS A 419 -17.58 27.16 10.19
C HIS A 419 -18.69 28.20 10.12
N GLU A 420 -19.48 28.19 9.04
CA GLU A 420 -20.57 29.16 8.88
C GLU A 420 -21.68 29.01 9.92
N ASP A 421 -22.00 27.78 10.33
CA ASP A 421 -22.91 27.46 11.45
C ASP A 421 -22.52 28.11 12.78
N TRP A 422 -21.24 28.48 12.94
CA TRP A 422 -20.74 29.26 14.08
C TRP A 422 -20.39 30.72 13.72
N GLY A 423 -20.57 31.11 12.46
CA GLY A 423 -20.29 32.43 11.90
C GLY A 423 -18.88 32.57 11.32
N SER A 424 -18.70 32.27 10.03
CA SER A 424 -17.44 32.44 9.27
C SER A 424 -17.27 33.86 8.73
N THR A 425 -17.43 34.86 9.61
CA THR A 425 -17.36 36.28 9.25
C THR A 425 -15.92 36.78 9.10
N PRO A 426 -15.65 37.86 8.34
CA PRO A 426 -14.32 38.46 8.22
C PRO A 426 -13.61 38.74 9.54
N ALA A 427 -14.35 39.15 10.58
CA ALA A 427 -13.79 39.42 11.91
C ALA A 427 -13.31 38.13 12.61
N ALA A 428 -14.08 37.04 12.49
CA ALA A 428 -13.68 35.74 13.03
C ALA A 428 -12.52 35.13 12.25
N ILE A 429 -12.54 35.24 10.92
CA ILE A 429 -11.46 34.80 10.03
C ILE A 429 -10.14 35.48 10.41
N ASP A 430 -10.12 36.82 10.50
CA ASP A 430 -8.91 37.59 10.78
C ASP A 430 -8.31 37.25 12.15
N ASN A 431 -9.18 37.13 13.17
CA ASN A 431 -8.77 36.77 14.52
C ASN A 431 -8.23 35.34 14.60
N CYS A 432 -8.95 34.36 14.04
CA CYS A 432 -8.54 32.95 14.05
C CYS A 432 -7.19 32.75 13.34
N LEU A 433 -6.98 33.37 12.17
CA LEU A 433 -5.69 33.31 11.47
C LEU A 433 -4.57 34.00 12.25
N SER A 434 -4.85 35.09 12.96
CA SER A 434 -3.85 35.73 13.82
C SER A 434 -3.42 34.81 14.98
N VAL A 435 -4.37 34.04 15.52
CA VAL A 435 -4.07 33.03 16.55
C VAL A 435 -3.35 31.82 15.94
N GLY A 436 -3.75 31.37 14.75
CA GLY A 436 -3.08 30.28 14.03
C GLY A 436 -1.59 30.56 13.81
N GLU A 437 -1.24 31.75 13.30
CA GLU A 437 0.15 32.19 13.13
C GLU A 437 0.91 32.26 14.48
N ALA A 438 0.26 32.71 15.55
CA ALA A 438 0.89 32.84 16.86
C ALA A 438 1.22 31.50 17.53
N PHE A 439 0.49 30.44 17.18
CA PHE A 439 0.65 29.08 17.73
C PHE A 439 1.21 28.07 16.74
N ASP A 440 1.50 28.48 15.50
CA ASP A 440 1.97 27.61 14.41
C ASP A 440 1.05 26.42 14.16
N ILE A 441 -0.26 26.72 14.01
CA ILE A 441 -1.28 25.71 13.72
C ILE A 441 -2.08 26.06 12.47
N GLN A 442 -2.55 25.03 11.77
CA GLN A 442 -3.39 25.20 10.60
C GLN A 442 -4.81 25.68 10.99
N VAL A 443 -5.33 26.63 10.21
CA VAL A 443 -6.74 27.02 10.24
C VAL A 443 -7.46 26.39 9.05
N ASN A 444 -8.53 25.65 9.33
CA ASN A 444 -9.42 25.05 8.36
C ASN A 444 -10.70 25.89 8.26
N ILE A 445 -11.26 26.07 7.07
CA ILE A 445 -12.45 26.91 6.89
C ILE A 445 -13.52 26.26 6.01
N HIS A 446 -14.75 26.39 6.49
CA HIS A 446 -16.00 26.34 5.74
C HIS A 446 -16.54 27.78 5.71
N THR A 447 -16.64 28.37 4.53
CA THR A 447 -16.93 29.81 4.37
C THR A 447 -18.43 30.10 4.42
N ASP A 448 -18.81 31.38 4.45
CA ASP A 448 -20.18 31.88 4.50
C ASP A 448 -20.95 31.60 3.19
N THR A 449 -21.72 30.51 3.13
CA THR A 449 -22.49 30.12 1.94
C THR A 449 -23.52 31.18 1.56
N LEU A 450 -24.13 31.80 2.59
CA LEU A 450 -25.18 32.79 2.46
C LEU A 450 -24.69 34.12 1.92
N ASN A 451 -23.38 34.36 1.91
CA ASN A 451 -22.76 35.65 1.65
C ASN A 451 -23.28 36.74 2.60
N GLU A 452 -23.63 36.38 3.85
CA GLU A 452 -24.23 37.28 4.83
C GLU A 452 -23.31 38.45 5.17
N ALA A 453 -22.03 38.17 5.42
CA ALA A 453 -21.05 39.19 5.76
C ALA A 453 -20.28 39.74 4.54
N GLY A 454 -20.44 39.10 3.37
CA GLY A 454 -19.82 39.48 2.10
C GLY A 454 -19.63 38.29 1.16
N CYS A 455 -19.31 38.58 -0.11
CA CYS A 455 -18.99 37.56 -1.11
C CYS A 455 -17.56 37.02 -0.95
N VAL A 456 -17.19 35.99 -1.74
CA VAL A 456 -15.91 35.26 -1.63
C VAL A 456 -14.67 36.15 -1.63
N GLU A 457 -14.65 37.24 -2.39
CA GLU A 457 -13.53 38.19 -2.43
C GLU A 457 -13.28 38.90 -1.09
N HIS A 458 -14.33 39.09 -0.27
CA HIS A 458 -14.22 39.69 1.06
C HIS A 458 -13.63 38.70 2.06
N THR A 459 -14.02 37.43 1.97
CA THR A 459 -13.41 36.33 2.74
C THR A 459 -11.94 36.14 2.36
N ILE A 460 -11.61 36.16 1.06
CA ILE A 460 -10.23 36.12 0.57
C ILE A 460 -9.43 37.33 1.11
N ALA A 461 -10.01 38.52 1.07
CA ALA A 461 -9.37 39.72 1.63
C ALA A 461 -9.14 39.60 3.16
N ALA A 462 -10.04 38.95 3.89
CA ALA A 462 -9.89 38.69 5.33
C ALA A 462 -8.75 37.71 5.65
N PHE A 463 -8.37 36.84 4.70
CA PHE A 463 -7.19 35.99 4.87
C PHE A 463 -5.90 36.80 5.00
N LYS A 464 -5.81 37.96 4.32
CA LYS A 464 -4.62 38.82 4.31
C LYS A 464 -3.34 38.05 3.94
N ASP A 465 -3.44 37.23 2.89
CA ASP A 465 -2.37 36.37 2.36
C ASP A 465 -1.78 35.33 3.36
N ARG A 466 -2.40 35.11 4.53
CA ARG A 466 -2.00 34.06 5.48
C ARG A 466 -2.48 32.68 5.02
N SER A 467 -1.72 31.64 5.38
CA SER A 467 -2.02 30.26 5.04
C SER A 467 -3.38 29.81 5.60
N ILE A 468 -4.23 29.23 4.76
CA ILE A 468 -5.53 28.70 5.19
C ILE A 468 -5.92 27.48 4.37
N HIS A 469 -6.53 26.49 5.03
CA HIS A 469 -7.02 25.28 4.40
C HIS A 469 -8.51 25.42 4.14
N THR A 470 -8.91 25.53 2.88
CA THR A 470 -10.32 25.58 2.50
C THR A 470 -10.83 24.15 2.32
N TYR A 471 -11.77 23.76 3.19
CA TYR A 471 -12.48 22.49 3.02
C TYR A 471 -13.47 22.56 1.86
N HIS A 472 -13.80 21.38 1.29
CA HIS A 472 -14.79 21.16 0.21
C HIS A 472 -14.88 22.36 -0.74
N SER A 473 -13.73 22.71 -1.33
CA SER A 473 -13.49 23.99 -2.02
C SER A 473 -14.39 24.20 -3.24
N GLU A 474 -15.01 23.13 -3.77
CA GLU A 474 -16.02 23.21 -4.81
C GLU A 474 -17.34 23.86 -4.34
N GLY A 475 -17.71 23.64 -3.08
CA GLY A 475 -18.80 24.33 -2.40
C GLY A 475 -20.08 23.54 -2.13
N ALA A 476 -20.27 22.32 -2.64
CA ALA A 476 -21.43 21.49 -2.31
C ALA A 476 -21.47 21.15 -0.82
N GLY A 477 -20.30 20.79 -0.24
CA GLY A 477 -20.11 20.61 1.21
C GLY A 477 -20.24 21.93 2.00
N GLY A 478 -20.18 23.08 1.32
CA GLY A 478 -20.48 24.41 1.85
C GLY A 478 -19.42 25.46 1.54
N GLY A 479 -19.87 26.70 1.42
CA GLY A 479 -19.07 27.85 1.09
C GLY A 479 -19.77 28.82 0.13
N HIS A 480 -19.21 30.02 -0.04
CA HIS A 480 -19.79 31.13 -0.80
C HIS A 480 -20.49 30.66 -2.09
N ALA A 481 -21.81 30.80 -2.15
CA ALA A 481 -22.58 30.42 -3.32
C ALA A 481 -22.56 31.54 -4.38
N PRO A 482 -22.27 31.26 -5.66
CA PRO A 482 -21.90 29.96 -6.23
C PRO A 482 -20.39 29.73 -6.42
N ASP A 483 -19.53 30.65 -5.98
CA ASP A 483 -18.19 30.85 -6.54
C ASP A 483 -17.03 30.65 -5.56
N ILE A 484 -17.24 29.96 -4.44
CA ILE A 484 -16.18 29.56 -3.50
C ILE A 484 -14.99 28.86 -4.18
N ILE A 485 -15.23 28.10 -5.25
CA ILE A 485 -14.20 27.39 -6.02
C ILE A 485 -13.08 28.30 -6.58
N LYS A 486 -13.29 29.62 -6.62
CA LYS A 486 -12.24 30.61 -6.92
C LYS A 486 -11.02 30.50 -5.99
N VAL A 487 -11.19 29.99 -4.76
CA VAL A 487 -10.09 29.85 -3.79
C VAL A 487 -8.98 28.90 -4.29
N CYS A 488 -9.28 27.98 -5.21
CA CYS A 488 -8.29 27.10 -5.84
C CYS A 488 -7.24 27.87 -6.67
N GLY A 489 -7.50 29.13 -7.02
CA GLY A 489 -6.54 30.02 -7.69
C GLY A 489 -5.77 30.96 -6.76
N VAL A 490 -5.97 30.87 -5.45
CA VAL A 490 -5.39 31.78 -4.45
C VAL A 490 -4.14 31.15 -3.83
N LYS A 491 -3.01 31.83 -3.91
CA LYS A 491 -1.68 31.26 -3.60
C LYS A 491 -1.52 30.76 -2.15
N ASN A 492 -2.08 31.48 -1.19
CA ASN A 492 -2.01 31.14 0.24
C ASN A 492 -3.11 30.16 0.69
N VAL A 493 -3.94 29.67 -0.24
CA VAL A 493 -4.97 28.68 0.05
C VAL A 493 -4.44 27.28 -0.23
N LEU A 494 -4.77 26.35 0.66
CA LEU A 494 -4.49 24.92 0.57
C LEU A 494 -5.82 24.20 0.35
N PRO A 495 -6.29 24.03 -0.90
CA PRO A 495 -7.66 23.58 -1.17
C PRO A 495 -7.81 22.06 -1.08
N SER A 496 -8.84 21.61 -0.35
CA SER A 496 -9.30 20.22 -0.35
C SER A 496 -10.72 20.06 -0.89
N SER A 497 -11.04 18.84 -1.28
CA SER A 497 -12.39 18.37 -1.60
C SER A 497 -12.84 17.29 -0.64
N THR A 498 -14.14 17.18 -0.44
CA THR A 498 -14.76 16.04 0.26
C THR A 498 -15.27 15.03 -0.75
N ASN A 499 -15.52 13.80 -0.32
CA ASN A 499 -15.58 12.68 -1.24
C ASN A 499 -16.91 12.38 -1.93
N PRO A 500 -18.11 12.84 -1.51
CA PRO A 500 -19.33 12.44 -2.20
C PRO A 500 -19.50 13.04 -3.60
N THR A 501 -18.93 14.22 -3.85
CA THR A 501 -18.93 14.82 -5.19
C THR A 501 -17.99 14.10 -6.17
N ARG A 502 -17.19 13.14 -5.68
CA ARG A 502 -16.04 12.59 -6.40
C ARG A 502 -16.36 11.22 -7.02
N PRO A 503 -16.14 11.03 -8.32
CA PRO A 503 -16.21 12.07 -9.34
C PRO A 503 -17.66 12.51 -9.61
N PHE A 504 -17.85 13.48 -10.50
CA PHE A 504 -19.18 13.81 -11.00
C PHE A 504 -19.79 12.63 -11.78
N THR A 505 -20.90 12.06 -11.31
CA THR A 505 -21.61 10.94 -11.93
C THR A 505 -23.09 11.26 -12.16
N SER A 506 -23.82 10.33 -12.78
CA SER A 506 -25.25 10.52 -13.12
C SER A 506 -26.13 10.82 -11.91
N ASN A 507 -25.83 10.26 -10.74
CA ASN A 507 -26.66 10.39 -9.54
C ASN A 507 -26.16 11.47 -8.58
N THR A 508 -25.01 12.09 -8.87
CA THR A 508 -24.34 12.98 -7.91
C THR A 508 -25.23 14.17 -7.53
N VAL A 509 -25.86 14.84 -8.50
CA VAL A 509 -26.68 16.04 -8.21
C VAL A 509 -27.92 15.68 -7.39
N ASP A 510 -28.65 14.65 -7.81
CA ASP A 510 -29.89 14.23 -7.14
C ASP A 510 -29.61 13.75 -5.69
N GLU A 511 -28.54 12.96 -5.49
CA GLU A 511 -28.11 12.51 -4.17
C GLU A 511 -27.78 13.68 -3.23
N HIS A 512 -27.05 14.69 -3.74
CA HIS A 512 -26.56 15.79 -2.92
C HIS A 512 -27.66 16.77 -2.53
N LEU A 513 -28.67 16.97 -3.39
CA LEU A 513 -29.79 17.85 -3.06
C LEU A 513 -30.53 17.33 -1.83
N ASP A 514 -30.93 16.06 -1.83
CA ASP A 514 -31.62 15.44 -0.69
C ASP A 514 -30.73 15.36 0.55
N MET A 515 -29.44 15.02 0.39
CA MET A 515 -28.48 14.96 1.48
C MET A 515 -28.34 16.32 2.18
N LEU A 516 -28.19 17.40 1.41
CA LEU A 516 -28.05 18.76 1.94
C LEU A 516 -29.32 19.18 2.69
N MET A 517 -30.50 18.89 2.14
CA MET A 517 -31.77 19.21 2.80
C MET A 517 -31.88 18.53 4.17
N VAL A 518 -31.45 17.27 4.28
CA VAL A 518 -31.43 16.53 5.56
C VAL A 518 -30.40 17.10 6.53
N CYS A 519 -29.14 17.29 6.09
CA CYS A 519 -28.06 17.77 6.96
C CYS A 519 -28.36 19.15 7.57
N HIS A 520 -28.97 20.05 6.79
CA HIS A 520 -29.29 21.41 7.23
C HIS A 520 -30.72 21.59 7.75
N HIS A 521 -31.49 20.50 7.92
CA HIS A 521 -32.88 20.52 8.43
C HIS A 521 -33.80 21.45 7.63
N LEU A 522 -33.60 21.49 6.31
CA LEU A 522 -34.37 22.32 5.38
C LEU A 522 -35.72 21.69 5.06
N ASP A 523 -36.74 22.50 4.80
CA ASP A 523 -38.07 22.05 4.40
C ASP A 523 -38.28 22.23 2.89
N LYS A 524 -38.52 21.13 2.18
CA LYS A 524 -38.84 21.12 0.74
C LYS A 524 -40.11 21.89 0.38
N ASN A 525 -40.94 22.23 1.36
CA ASN A 525 -42.14 23.04 1.17
C ASN A 525 -41.88 24.55 1.34
N ILE A 526 -40.66 24.95 1.74
CA ILE A 526 -40.24 26.35 1.86
C ILE A 526 -39.43 26.73 0.61
N PRO A 527 -39.92 27.66 -0.24
CA PRO A 527 -39.22 28.05 -1.47
C PRO A 527 -37.80 28.58 -1.25
N GLU A 528 -37.56 29.29 -0.15
CA GLU A 528 -36.25 29.83 0.22
C GLU A 528 -35.24 28.73 0.55
N ASP A 529 -35.69 27.67 1.23
CA ASP A 529 -34.87 26.51 1.60
C ASP A 529 -34.46 25.71 0.36
N VAL A 530 -35.40 25.51 -0.57
CA VAL A 530 -35.13 24.88 -1.87
C VAL A 530 -34.17 25.73 -2.70
N ALA A 531 -34.40 27.05 -2.76
CA ALA A 531 -33.51 27.96 -3.49
C ALA A 531 -32.10 27.99 -2.89
N PHE A 532 -31.95 27.92 -1.57
CA PHE A 532 -30.66 27.78 -0.91
C PHE A 532 -29.96 26.47 -1.31
N ALA A 533 -30.66 25.33 -1.25
CA ALA A 533 -30.13 24.03 -1.63
C ALA A 533 -29.70 23.98 -3.11
N GLU A 534 -30.55 24.48 -4.01
CA GLU A 534 -30.27 24.59 -5.45
C GLU A 534 -29.10 25.55 -5.74
N SER A 535 -28.94 26.61 -4.96
CA SER A 535 -27.80 27.52 -5.11
C SER A 535 -26.47 26.87 -4.73
N ARG A 536 -26.50 25.84 -3.87
CA ARG A 536 -25.32 25.16 -3.32
C ARG A 536 -24.91 23.92 -4.11
N ILE A 537 -25.87 23.11 -4.56
CA ILE A 537 -25.61 21.89 -5.35
C ILE A 537 -25.62 22.22 -6.85
N ARG A 538 -24.45 22.27 -7.48
CA ARG A 538 -24.29 22.76 -8.86
C ARG A 538 -23.48 21.77 -9.69
N ALA A 539 -24.07 21.27 -10.78
CA ALA A 539 -23.41 20.33 -11.67
C ALA A 539 -22.13 20.91 -12.29
N GLU A 540 -22.11 22.21 -12.59
CA GLU A 540 -21.01 22.91 -13.23
C GLU A 540 -19.76 22.98 -12.35
N THR A 541 -19.92 23.29 -11.07
CA THR A 541 -18.78 23.38 -10.15
C THR A 541 -18.28 22.00 -9.74
N ILE A 542 -19.17 21.00 -9.57
CA ILE A 542 -18.78 19.59 -9.35
C ILE A 542 -18.01 19.03 -10.57
N ALA A 543 -18.44 19.37 -11.79
CA ALA A 543 -17.71 19.02 -13.01
C ALA A 543 -16.35 19.73 -13.11
N ALA A 544 -16.28 21.01 -12.71
CA ALA A 544 -15.02 21.75 -12.67
C ALA A 544 -14.05 21.16 -11.63
N GLU A 545 -14.56 20.70 -10.49
CA GLU A 545 -13.78 20.07 -9.42
C GLU A 545 -13.03 18.83 -9.91
N ASP A 546 -13.63 17.98 -10.76
CA ASP A 546 -12.94 16.86 -11.40
C ASP A 546 -11.68 17.32 -12.16
N ILE A 547 -11.84 18.37 -12.98
CA ILE A 547 -10.76 18.91 -13.81
C ILE A 547 -9.69 19.59 -12.96
N LEU A 548 -10.08 20.35 -11.94
CA LEU A 548 -9.16 21.03 -11.04
C LEU A 548 -8.34 20.02 -10.22
N HIS A 549 -8.92 18.88 -9.84
CA HIS A 549 -8.16 17.76 -9.26
C HIS A 549 -7.10 17.24 -10.22
N ASP A 550 -7.48 16.96 -11.47
CA ASP A 550 -6.58 16.41 -12.49
C ASP A 550 -5.47 17.40 -12.87
N MET A 551 -5.76 18.70 -12.85
CA MET A 551 -4.79 19.79 -13.05
C MET A 551 -3.86 20.01 -11.85
N GLY A 552 -4.21 19.49 -10.67
CA GLY A 552 -3.48 19.72 -9.42
C GLY A 552 -3.77 21.07 -8.76
N ALA A 553 -4.87 21.73 -9.14
CA ALA A 553 -5.34 22.97 -8.52
C ALA A 553 -6.15 22.72 -7.23
N ILE A 554 -6.67 21.51 -7.05
CA ILE A 554 -7.11 21.02 -5.74
C ILE A 554 -6.09 20.00 -5.24
N SER A 555 -5.65 20.18 -4.00
CA SER A 555 -4.45 19.51 -3.47
C SER A 555 -4.78 18.30 -2.60
N ILE A 556 -5.98 18.22 -2.03
CA ILE A 556 -6.35 17.20 -1.04
C ILE A 556 -7.73 16.61 -1.32
N ILE A 557 -7.91 15.33 -0.99
CA ILE A 557 -9.22 14.66 -0.91
C ILE A 557 -9.38 14.14 0.52
N SER A 558 -10.52 14.44 1.15
CA SER A 558 -10.89 14.05 2.50
C SER A 558 -12.31 13.47 2.54
N SER A 559 -12.77 12.95 3.68
CA SER A 559 -14.13 12.38 3.76
C SER A 559 -15.23 13.42 3.91
N ASP A 560 -15.25 14.16 5.02
CA ASP A 560 -16.43 14.77 5.67
C ASP A 560 -17.32 13.76 6.44
N SER A 561 -16.66 12.87 7.17
CA SER A 561 -17.27 11.62 7.69
C SER A 561 -18.62 11.80 8.38
N GLN A 562 -19.68 11.23 7.81
CA GLN A 562 -21.07 11.30 8.30
C GLN A 562 -21.67 12.72 8.36
N ALA A 563 -21.00 13.72 7.80
CA ALA A 563 -21.43 15.11 7.75
C ALA A 563 -21.36 15.66 6.31
N MET A 564 -21.97 14.94 5.36
CA MET A 564 -21.78 15.08 3.89
C MET A 564 -20.54 14.39 3.33
N GLY A 565 -20.17 13.24 3.91
CA GLY A 565 -18.98 12.48 3.52
C GLY A 565 -18.92 11.06 4.03
N ARG A 566 -18.04 10.25 3.43
CA ARG A 566 -17.94 8.80 3.69
C ARG A 566 -16.54 8.41 4.12
N ILE A 567 -16.33 8.04 5.38
CA ILE A 567 -14.99 7.82 5.94
C ILE A 567 -14.16 6.76 5.18
N GLY A 568 -14.79 5.64 4.80
CA GLY A 568 -14.11 4.52 4.13
C GLY A 568 -13.89 4.72 2.61
N GLU A 569 -14.26 5.88 2.06
CA GLU A 569 -14.24 6.10 0.61
C GLU A 569 -13.21 7.15 0.15
N VAL A 570 -12.35 7.68 1.03
CA VAL A 570 -11.33 8.68 0.64
C VAL A 570 -10.42 8.15 -0.47
N ILE A 571 -9.91 6.93 -0.31
CA ILE A 571 -8.99 6.30 -1.25
C ILE A 571 -9.71 5.93 -2.55
N ILE A 572 -10.83 5.20 -2.48
CA ILE A 572 -11.55 4.75 -3.69
C ILE A 572 -12.02 5.92 -4.55
N ARG A 573 -12.51 7.00 -3.93
CA ARG A 573 -13.00 8.20 -4.64
C ARG A 573 -11.88 8.98 -5.31
N THR A 574 -10.68 8.95 -4.74
CA THR A 574 -9.47 9.47 -5.37
C THR A 574 -9.19 8.74 -6.68
N TRP A 575 -9.19 7.40 -6.66
CA TRP A 575 -8.86 6.59 -7.83
C TRP A 575 -9.97 6.58 -8.88
N GLN A 576 -11.24 6.60 -8.49
CA GLN A 576 -12.37 6.79 -9.41
C GLN A 576 -12.28 8.13 -10.15
N THR A 577 -11.87 9.20 -9.46
CA THR A 577 -11.66 10.52 -10.09
C THR A 577 -10.50 10.49 -11.08
N ALA A 578 -9.36 9.91 -10.70
CA ALA A 578 -8.22 9.75 -11.61
C ALA A 578 -8.59 8.92 -12.86
N ASN A 579 -9.32 7.83 -12.66
CA ASN A 579 -9.81 6.96 -13.73
C ASN A 579 -10.71 7.74 -14.70
N LYS A 580 -11.76 8.39 -14.18
CA LYS A 580 -12.68 9.18 -15.00
C LYS A 580 -11.93 10.25 -15.82
N MET A 581 -10.97 10.92 -15.21
CA MET A 581 -10.18 11.96 -15.88
C MET A 581 -9.26 11.39 -16.96
N LYS A 582 -8.70 10.18 -16.77
CA LYS A 582 -8.02 9.47 -17.85
C LYS A 582 -8.97 9.14 -18.99
N VAL A 583 -10.12 8.53 -18.72
CA VAL A 583 -11.08 8.12 -19.74
C VAL A 583 -11.58 9.31 -20.57
N GLN A 584 -11.84 10.46 -19.93
CA GLN A 584 -12.40 11.62 -20.62
C GLN A 584 -11.36 12.56 -21.23
N ARG A 585 -10.18 12.68 -20.63
CA ARG A 585 -9.17 13.69 -21.02
C ARG A 585 -7.89 13.06 -21.58
N GLY A 586 -7.79 11.74 -21.57
CA GLY A 586 -6.61 11.00 -21.97
C GLY A 586 -5.48 11.08 -20.93
N ARG A 587 -4.29 10.70 -21.38
CA ARG A 587 -3.06 10.70 -20.58
C ARG A 587 -2.64 12.11 -20.17
N LEU A 588 -2.20 12.28 -18.93
CA LEU A 588 -1.61 13.52 -18.43
C LEU A 588 -0.08 13.45 -18.56
N PRO A 589 0.56 14.24 -19.45
CA PRO A 589 2.01 14.23 -19.60
C PRO A 589 2.71 14.76 -18.35
N GLY A 590 3.78 14.09 -17.94
CA GLY A 590 4.60 14.52 -16.80
C GLY A 590 5.57 15.67 -17.15
N PRO A 591 6.15 16.35 -16.15
CA PRO A 591 7.22 17.32 -16.37
C PRO A 591 8.41 16.70 -17.10
N GLY A 592 8.85 17.33 -18.19
CA GLY A 592 9.97 16.83 -19.00
C GLY A 592 9.64 15.64 -19.91
N ASP A 593 8.36 15.27 -20.00
CA ASP A 593 7.93 14.18 -20.86
C ASP A 593 7.75 14.65 -22.32
N SER A 594 8.67 14.22 -23.19
CA SER A 594 8.64 14.53 -24.62
C SER A 594 8.02 13.43 -25.47
N ASP A 595 7.74 12.26 -24.89
CA ASP A 595 7.26 11.09 -25.62
C ASP A 595 5.75 10.87 -25.41
N PRO A 596 4.91 11.23 -26.39
CA PRO A 596 3.48 10.95 -26.33
C PRO A 596 3.16 9.46 -26.44
N ALA A 597 4.12 8.60 -26.83
CA ALA A 597 3.95 7.16 -26.94
C ALA A 597 4.22 6.39 -25.64
N LYS A 598 4.64 7.06 -24.56
CA LYS A 598 4.69 6.43 -23.23
C LYS A 598 3.29 6.03 -22.80
N ASP A 599 3.18 4.77 -22.42
CA ASP A 599 1.92 4.11 -22.12
C ASP A 599 1.86 3.77 -20.63
N ASN A 600 1.95 4.80 -19.78
CA ASN A 600 1.74 4.72 -18.34
C ASN A 600 1.12 6.01 -17.80
N ASP A 601 0.59 5.93 -16.58
CA ASP A 601 -0.10 7.02 -15.87
C ASP A 601 0.65 7.50 -14.63
N ASN A 602 1.95 7.19 -14.50
CA ASN A 602 2.72 7.42 -13.27
C ASN A 602 2.57 8.85 -12.72
N PHE A 603 2.62 9.86 -13.60
CA PHE A 603 2.48 11.24 -13.14
C PHE A 603 1.09 11.55 -12.56
N ARG A 604 0.02 11.04 -13.18
CA ARG A 604 -1.35 11.15 -12.64
C ARG A 604 -1.44 10.36 -11.33
N ILE A 605 -0.93 9.13 -11.28
CA ILE A 605 -0.96 8.28 -10.08
C ILE A 605 -0.26 8.99 -8.91
N ARG A 606 0.96 9.51 -9.10
CA ARG A 606 1.71 10.25 -8.08
C ARG A 606 1.01 11.54 -7.64
N ARG A 607 0.39 12.26 -8.59
CA ARG A 607 -0.43 13.45 -8.27
C ARG A 607 -1.63 13.11 -7.40
N TYR A 608 -2.31 11.99 -7.67
CA TYR A 608 -3.53 11.63 -6.96
C TYR A 608 -3.26 10.98 -5.61
N ILE A 609 -2.27 10.10 -5.48
CA ILE A 609 -1.91 9.50 -4.19
C ILE A 609 -1.47 10.57 -3.18
N ALA A 610 -0.79 11.64 -3.64
CA ALA A 610 -0.40 12.76 -2.80
C ALA A 610 -1.60 13.44 -2.10
N LYS A 611 -2.79 13.39 -2.71
CA LYS A 611 -4.01 14.08 -2.22
C LYS A 611 -4.55 13.50 -0.92
N TYR A 612 -4.26 12.23 -0.61
CA TYR A 612 -4.68 11.60 0.63
C TYR A 612 -3.49 11.08 1.47
N THR A 613 -2.25 11.40 1.09
CA THR A 613 -1.05 10.97 1.83
C THR A 613 -0.23 12.19 2.27
N ILE A 614 0.69 12.67 1.43
CA ILE A 614 1.65 13.70 1.85
C ILE A 614 1.02 15.08 1.99
N ASN A 615 0.07 15.46 1.13
CA ASN A 615 -0.51 16.80 1.17
C ASN A 615 -1.31 17.04 2.47
N PRO A 616 -2.20 16.13 2.91
CA PRO A 616 -2.83 16.24 4.23
C PRO A 616 -1.83 16.39 5.38
N ALA A 617 -0.70 15.68 5.33
CA ALA A 617 0.33 15.76 6.36
C ALA A 617 1.08 17.10 6.37
N ILE A 618 1.41 17.63 5.19
CA ILE A 618 2.04 18.95 5.05
C ILE A 618 1.08 20.04 5.57
N VAL A 619 -0.18 20.03 5.11
CA VAL A 619 -1.17 21.04 5.49
C VAL A 619 -1.45 21.01 7.00
N SER A 620 -1.36 19.84 7.63
CA SER A 620 -1.63 19.67 9.06
C SER A 620 -0.38 19.79 9.95
N GLY A 621 0.81 20.02 9.38
CA GLY A 621 2.04 20.27 10.13
C GLY A 621 2.75 19.05 10.71
N PHE A 622 2.56 17.85 10.14
CA PHE A 622 3.18 16.61 10.65
C PHE A 622 3.79 15.71 9.57
N SER A 623 4.16 16.29 8.41
CA SER A 623 4.77 15.54 7.29
C SER A 623 6.10 14.87 7.62
N ASP A 624 6.79 15.29 8.68
CA ASP A 624 8.04 14.66 9.12
C ASP A 624 7.79 13.28 9.75
N PHE A 625 6.57 12.98 10.19
CA PHE A 625 6.23 11.74 10.87
C PHE A 625 5.57 10.71 9.94
N VAL A 626 4.69 11.15 9.04
CA VAL A 626 3.82 10.29 8.22
C VAL A 626 3.59 10.87 6.82
N GLY A 627 2.74 10.21 6.02
CA GLY A 627 2.24 10.72 4.75
C GLY A 627 3.01 10.27 3.52
N SER A 628 4.04 9.43 3.68
CA SER A 628 4.75 8.83 2.53
C SER A 628 5.62 7.64 2.94
N VAL A 629 5.99 6.84 1.95
CA VAL A 629 6.93 5.71 2.12
C VAL A 629 8.37 6.23 2.00
N GLU A 630 8.86 6.86 3.06
CA GLU A 630 10.20 7.47 3.13
C GLU A 630 10.94 7.07 4.42
N ALA A 631 12.26 6.91 4.34
CA ALA A 631 13.07 6.59 5.52
C ALA A 631 13.01 7.70 6.58
N GLY A 632 12.96 7.32 7.85
CA GLY A 632 12.79 8.18 9.01
C GLY A 632 11.34 8.34 9.47
N LYS A 633 10.35 8.06 8.59
CA LYS A 633 8.93 8.16 8.94
C LYS A 633 8.41 6.92 9.66
N LEU A 634 7.27 7.06 10.32
CA LEU A 634 6.55 5.95 10.94
C LEU A 634 6.18 4.91 9.88
N ALA A 635 6.33 3.64 10.19
CA ALA A 635 5.96 2.54 9.30
C ALA A 635 4.44 2.31 9.31
N ASP A 636 3.70 3.33 8.84
CA ASP A 636 2.27 3.30 8.57
C ASP A 636 2.07 2.98 7.09
N LEU A 637 1.88 1.69 6.79
CA LEU A 637 1.94 1.14 5.44
C LEU A 637 0.71 0.28 5.15
N VAL A 638 0.27 0.27 3.89
CA VAL A 638 -0.88 -0.52 3.46
C VAL A 638 -0.47 -1.40 2.29
N LEU A 639 -0.78 -2.70 2.40
CA LEU A 639 -0.51 -3.70 1.37
C LEU A 639 -1.80 -3.96 0.59
N TRP A 640 -1.66 -4.02 -0.73
CA TRP A 640 -2.76 -4.20 -1.67
C TRP A 640 -2.43 -5.32 -2.65
N LYS A 641 -3.39 -6.21 -2.90
CA LYS A 641 -3.40 -6.95 -4.17
C LYS A 641 -3.67 -5.95 -5.30
N PRO A 642 -2.93 -6.00 -6.43
CA PRO A 642 -3.18 -5.12 -7.57
C PRO A 642 -4.66 -5.08 -8.00
N ALA A 643 -5.31 -6.24 -8.01
CA ALA A 643 -6.71 -6.38 -8.39
C ALA A 643 -7.73 -5.69 -7.46
N PHE A 644 -7.36 -5.42 -6.21
CA PHE A 644 -8.20 -4.74 -5.21
C PHE A 644 -7.66 -3.36 -4.81
N PHE A 645 -6.63 -2.87 -5.51
CA PHE A 645 -5.96 -1.62 -5.20
C PHE A 645 -6.96 -0.45 -5.18
N GLY A 646 -6.90 0.34 -4.12
CA GLY A 646 -7.75 1.51 -3.94
C GLY A 646 -9.16 1.22 -3.44
N ALA A 647 -9.58 -0.06 -3.37
CA ALA A 647 -10.88 -0.47 -2.87
C ALA A 647 -10.78 -1.21 -1.53
N LYS A 648 -10.05 -2.33 -1.47
CA LYS A 648 -9.92 -3.17 -0.26
C LYS A 648 -8.47 -3.62 -0.09
N PRO A 649 -7.75 -3.14 0.94
CA PRO A 649 -6.39 -3.59 1.21
C PRO A 649 -6.36 -5.01 1.77
N GLU A 650 -5.19 -5.65 1.75
CA GLU A 650 -4.96 -6.95 2.39
C GLU A 650 -4.55 -6.80 3.86
N LEU A 651 -3.72 -5.79 4.14
CA LEU A 651 -3.05 -5.66 5.42
C LEU A 651 -2.64 -4.19 5.68
N ILE A 652 -2.90 -3.72 6.89
CA ILE A 652 -2.59 -2.38 7.37
C ILE A 652 -1.58 -2.48 8.52
N ILE A 653 -0.44 -1.85 8.32
CA ILE A 653 0.66 -1.75 9.28
C ILE A 653 0.56 -0.36 9.93
N LYS A 654 0.62 -0.32 11.26
CA LYS A 654 0.70 0.89 12.07
C LYS A 654 1.94 0.83 12.95
N GLY A 655 2.85 1.80 12.79
CA GLY A 655 4.09 1.85 13.56
C GLY A 655 4.89 0.54 13.49
N GLY A 656 4.92 -0.10 12.33
CA GLY A 656 5.65 -1.35 12.10
C GLY A 656 4.95 -2.65 12.54
N ALA A 657 3.77 -2.57 13.16
CA ALA A 657 2.97 -3.75 13.55
C ALA A 657 1.69 -3.85 12.72
N ILE A 658 1.23 -5.06 12.44
CA ILE A 658 -0.05 -5.28 11.75
C ILE A 658 -1.19 -4.84 12.69
N ALA A 659 -1.93 -3.81 12.30
CA ALA A 659 -3.08 -3.28 13.05
C ALA A 659 -4.39 -3.92 12.59
N TRP A 660 -4.51 -4.21 11.29
CA TRP A 660 -5.68 -4.85 10.71
C TRP A 660 -5.34 -5.57 9.41
N ALA A 661 -6.09 -6.62 9.07
CA ALA A 661 -5.85 -7.45 7.90
C ALA A 661 -7.10 -8.28 7.55
N ASN A 662 -7.19 -8.69 6.28
CA ASN A 662 -8.15 -9.69 5.85
C ASN A 662 -7.84 -11.02 6.54
N MET A 663 -8.81 -11.54 7.29
CA MET A 663 -8.68 -12.80 8.02
C MET A 663 -9.94 -13.63 7.83
N GLY A 664 -9.74 -14.91 7.53
CA GLY A 664 -10.78 -15.92 7.44
C GLY A 664 -11.32 -16.38 8.79
N ASP A 665 -11.98 -17.53 8.80
CA ASP A 665 -12.48 -18.17 10.03
C ASP A 665 -11.33 -18.39 11.05
N PRO A 666 -11.40 -17.79 12.25
CA PRO A 666 -10.39 -17.98 13.29
C PRO A 666 -10.23 -19.42 13.78
N ASN A 667 -11.21 -20.29 13.55
CA ASN A 667 -11.14 -21.71 13.91
C ASN A 667 -10.59 -22.60 12.77
N ALA A 668 -10.39 -22.06 11.57
CA ALA A 668 -9.92 -22.84 10.44
C ALA A 668 -8.46 -23.29 10.59
N SER A 669 -8.10 -24.33 9.84
CA SER A 669 -6.74 -24.90 9.81
C SER A 669 -5.69 -23.98 9.20
N ILE A 670 -6.12 -22.96 8.45
CA ILE A 670 -5.31 -21.93 7.78
C ILE A 670 -6.11 -20.59 7.78
N PRO A 671 -5.48 -19.42 7.53
CA PRO A 671 -6.13 -18.12 7.74
C PRO A 671 -7.00 -17.61 6.58
N THR A 672 -7.08 -18.34 5.46
CA THR A 672 -7.76 -17.94 4.21
C THR A 672 -9.16 -18.50 3.97
N PRO A 673 -9.67 -19.54 4.67
CA PRO A 673 -11.03 -20.02 4.50
C PRO A 673 -12.08 -19.00 4.92
N GLU A 674 -13.16 -18.96 4.15
CA GLU A 674 -14.31 -18.09 4.38
C GLU A 674 -14.99 -18.34 5.73
N PRO A 675 -15.68 -17.33 6.29
CA PRO A 675 -15.79 -15.96 5.78
C PRO A 675 -14.52 -15.13 6.02
N VAL A 676 -14.01 -14.49 4.97
CA VAL A 676 -12.96 -13.48 5.05
C VAL A 676 -13.60 -12.11 5.25
N TRP A 677 -13.15 -11.39 6.27
CA TRP A 677 -13.68 -10.07 6.66
C TRP A 677 -12.74 -8.93 6.30
#